data_AF-A0A812MC21-F1
#
_entry.id   AF-A0A812MC21-F1
#
_cell.length_a   1.000
_cell.length_b   1.000
_cell.length_c   1.000
_cell.angle_alpha   90.00
_cell.angle_beta   90.00
_cell.angle_gamma   90.00
#
_symmetry.space_group_name_H-M   'P 1'
#
loop_
_entity.id
_entity.type
_entity.pdbx_description
1 polymer ?
#
loop_
_entity_poly.entity_id
_entity_poly.type
_entity_poly.pdbx_seq_one_letter_code
_entity_poly.pdbx_strand_id
1 'polypeptide(L)'
;MSQADKDAAKKGRGKGSKPADVDRPLYVEKLVCWFRDTVMPCGGPDRYLQKRYSSQALKQEFAAYLDERYPPELTYAAGLENPGGVLLRPWMLGFRTDFGLPGLMEPEDTERLLELIATETFRTDSDIPGVEKLAVVAPGKAFLDFAWKPLDAISDAHSADLFRSQSCMLRPFSVAYVKGYRRSLTMLIVVQGIRELGIEPHELPYGFKDLWDIRMFIQKLFSPLLQKSIATIYGTVGRFSSVKDQVLASRGRQTKVLERANSADAASVDWENASAVARAFSIGKNEAGAMACLKLHVSDPIVANLTEAVRLRGMRQFISHEPIARGVFNRGFTSGRDKFESWNVQLTNGDDDVLVSLFLERITADFDRSPASFRKALGFKDASLLHALAGGFIHFRGLMEKAVPSTDFQTMAQRMKEQFLAGGLDPEIEHALTATVPPGDLKSLSMCRQLLEAVQHRAWLENEKHEEELARKVAEATLAQVSSKIKADLEQLKARALDKSQEAVQAAKDVKVVLVTMDATVWPADIKYVTNCVEVLRQILNTNLQSLGHVQMPVVQAQTSVNAQLKHKRLFEDNLLTRDLDLSHSVTMAFKKEAEHRQDKRNGTQHAYAVHSGHMRFSQSLWASSDAVARGFIDNLPLIKVSDMIGYDADNRPGAAARAEQFLGLSSVVLHVLMCVQETSGSSHPR
;
A
#
# COMPACT_ATOMS: atom_id res chain seq x y z
N MET A 1 -13.16 -16.59 -56.90
CA MET A 1 -12.31 -15.58 -56.26
C MET A 1 -11.16 -16.28 -55.58
N SER A 2 -9.95 -16.03 -56.07
CA SER A 2 -8.71 -16.55 -55.50
C SER A 2 -8.46 -15.96 -54.10
N GLN A 3 -7.60 -16.61 -53.32
CA GLN A 3 -7.19 -16.07 -52.01
C GLN A 3 -6.54 -14.68 -52.16
N ALA A 4 -5.88 -14.40 -53.29
CA ALA A 4 -5.36 -13.09 -53.64
C ALA A 4 -6.46 -12.03 -53.83
N ASP A 5 -7.64 -12.41 -54.35
CA ASP A 5 -8.78 -11.49 -54.49
C ASP A 5 -9.42 -11.15 -53.13
N LYS A 6 -9.34 -12.08 -52.17
CA LYS A 6 -9.80 -11.85 -50.79
C LYS A 6 -8.83 -10.98 -49.99
N ASP A 7 -7.53 -11.11 -50.25
CA ASP A 7 -6.50 -10.30 -49.61
C ASP A 7 -6.43 -8.87 -50.20
N ALA A 8 -6.78 -8.69 -51.47
CA ALA A 8 -6.99 -7.38 -52.07
C ALA A 8 -8.24 -6.67 -51.51
N ALA A 9 -9.34 -7.39 -51.27
CA ALA A 9 -10.55 -6.82 -50.68
C ALA A 9 -10.38 -6.43 -49.20
N LYS A 10 -9.46 -7.07 -48.46
CA LYS A 10 -9.17 -6.74 -47.05
C LYS A 10 -8.23 -5.54 -46.86
N LYS A 11 -7.46 -5.14 -47.89
CA LYS A 11 -6.58 -3.97 -47.86
C LYS A 11 -7.26 -2.65 -48.27
N GLY A 12 -8.55 -2.66 -48.62
CA GLY A 12 -9.29 -1.48 -49.12
C GLY A 12 -9.89 -0.53 -48.08
N ARG A 13 -9.66 -0.71 -46.78
CA ARG A 13 -9.99 0.30 -45.75
C ARG A 13 -8.72 1.01 -45.29
N GLY A 14 -8.01 1.64 -46.23
CA GLY A 14 -7.02 2.64 -45.89
C GLY A 14 -7.71 3.74 -45.08
N LYS A 15 -7.09 4.15 -43.96
CA LYS A 15 -7.38 5.45 -43.34
C LYS A 15 -7.36 6.46 -44.47
N GLY A 16 -8.50 7.11 -44.74
CA GLY A 16 -8.60 8.11 -45.80
C GLY A 16 -7.39 9.04 -45.68
N SER A 17 -6.52 9.03 -46.69
CA SER A 17 -5.54 10.09 -46.86
C SER A 17 -6.31 11.39 -46.68
N LYS A 18 -5.81 12.31 -45.84
CA LYS A 18 -6.34 13.67 -45.79
C LYS A 18 -6.58 14.08 -47.25
N PRO A 19 -7.82 14.43 -47.65
CA PRO A 19 -8.04 14.89 -49.01
C PRO A 19 -6.98 15.95 -49.28
N ALA A 20 -6.22 15.78 -50.37
CA ALA A 20 -5.22 16.75 -50.78
C ALA A 20 -5.86 18.14 -50.66
N ASP A 21 -5.16 19.10 -50.05
CA ASP A 21 -5.66 20.47 -49.79
C ASP A 21 -6.33 21.00 -51.06
N VAL A 22 -7.64 20.81 -51.15
CA VAL A 22 -8.47 21.45 -52.14
C VAL A 22 -8.53 22.87 -51.63
N ASP A 23 -8.00 23.82 -52.41
CA ASP A 23 -7.99 25.24 -52.06
C ASP A 23 -9.34 25.64 -51.47
N ARG A 24 -9.36 25.82 -50.15
CA ARG A 24 -10.58 26.20 -49.44
C ARG A 24 -10.95 27.60 -49.91
N PRO A 25 -12.20 27.86 -50.30
CA PRO A 25 -12.59 29.22 -50.65
C PRO A 25 -12.29 30.16 -49.49
N LEU A 26 -11.73 31.33 -49.78
CA LEU A 26 -11.26 32.28 -48.75
C LEU A 26 -12.34 32.65 -47.71
N TYR A 27 -13.61 32.72 -48.12
CA TYR A 27 -14.72 33.00 -47.21
C TYR A 27 -14.97 31.86 -46.20
N VAL A 28 -14.70 30.61 -46.57
CA VAL A 28 -14.81 29.45 -45.67
C VAL A 28 -13.72 29.48 -44.62
N GLU A 29 -12.49 29.82 -45.02
CA GLU A 29 -11.39 29.99 -44.08
C GLU A 29 -11.67 31.13 -43.10
N LYS A 30 -12.17 32.27 -43.58
CA LYS A 30 -12.61 33.37 -42.71
C LYS A 30 -13.69 32.93 -41.72
N LEU A 31 -14.68 32.13 -42.17
CA LEU A 31 -15.73 31.60 -41.30
C LEU A 31 -15.20 30.63 -40.24
N VAL A 32 -14.27 29.74 -40.60
CA VAL A 32 -13.64 28.81 -39.67
C VAL A 32 -12.80 29.54 -38.62
N CYS A 33 -12.00 30.52 -39.03
CA CYS A 33 -11.23 31.35 -38.11
C CYS A 33 -12.16 32.14 -37.17
N TRP A 34 -13.19 32.80 -37.72
CA TRP A 34 -14.20 33.49 -36.90
C TRP A 34 -14.90 32.56 -35.91
N PHE A 35 -15.25 31.34 -36.33
CA PHE A 35 -15.85 30.34 -35.46
C PHE A 35 -14.92 29.99 -34.29
N ARG A 36 -13.63 29.72 -34.56
CA ARG A 36 -12.64 29.41 -33.53
C ARG A 36 -12.36 30.59 -32.59
N ASP A 37 -12.31 31.81 -33.12
CA ASP A 37 -11.87 32.99 -32.38
C ASP A 37 -13.03 33.69 -31.64
N THR A 38 -14.27 33.51 -32.10
CA THR A 38 -15.44 34.24 -31.59
C THR A 38 -16.48 33.32 -30.96
N VAL A 39 -16.81 32.21 -31.63
CA VAL A 39 -17.90 31.31 -31.19
C VAL A 39 -17.42 30.33 -30.13
N MET A 40 -16.27 29.69 -30.35
CA MET A 40 -15.72 28.69 -29.42
C MET A 40 -15.40 29.25 -28.02
N PRO A 41 -14.83 30.46 -27.86
CA PRO A 41 -14.57 31.04 -26.53
C PRO A 41 -15.85 31.33 -25.73
N CYS A 42 -17.01 31.40 -26.38
CA CYS A 42 -18.30 31.49 -25.69
C CYS A 42 -18.79 30.14 -25.14
N GLY A 43 -18.04 29.06 -25.33
CA GLY A 43 -18.38 27.70 -24.92
C GLY A 43 -19.19 26.92 -25.94
N GLY A 44 -19.15 27.32 -27.21
CA GLY A 44 -19.75 26.61 -28.35
C GLY A 44 -20.89 27.36 -29.06
N PRO A 45 -21.38 26.82 -30.19
CA PRO A 45 -22.45 27.41 -31.01
C PRO A 45 -23.70 27.87 -30.25
N ASP A 46 -24.21 27.02 -29.36
CA ASP A 46 -25.44 27.25 -28.61
C ASP A 46 -25.29 28.41 -27.62
N ARG A 47 -24.21 28.41 -26.83
CA ARG A 47 -23.92 29.47 -25.87
C ARG A 47 -23.62 30.80 -26.56
N TYR A 48 -22.91 30.76 -27.68
CA TYR A 48 -22.69 31.95 -28.49
C TYR A 48 -24.01 32.55 -28.97
N LEU A 49 -24.92 31.75 -29.56
CA LEU A 49 -26.22 32.25 -30.02
C LEU A 49 -27.11 32.71 -28.86
N GLN A 50 -27.11 32.01 -27.72
CA GLN A 50 -27.83 32.46 -26.53
C GLN A 50 -27.31 33.81 -26.02
N LYS A 51 -26.00 33.98 -25.98
CA LYS A 51 -25.36 35.24 -25.54
C LYS A 51 -25.62 36.36 -26.54
N ARG A 52 -25.49 36.09 -27.84
CA ARG A 52 -25.67 37.06 -28.93
C ARG A 52 -27.13 37.50 -29.06
N TYR A 53 -28.05 36.55 -28.90
CA TYR A 53 -29.49 36.71 -29.03
C TYR A 53 -30.19 36.47 -27.69
N SER A 54 -29.73 37.17 -26.67
CA SER A 54 -30.18 37.02 -25.28
C SER A 54 -31.61 37.50 -25.04
N SER A 55 -32.13 38.37 -25.91
CA SER A 55 -33.49 38.90 -25.83
C SER A 55 -34.35 38.45 -27.02
N GLN A 56 -35.67 38.43 -26.82
CA GLN A 56 -36.63 38.13 -27.90
C GLN A 56 -36.55 39.15 -29.05
N ALA A 57 -36.30 40.43 -28.73
CA ALA A 57 -36.15 41.47 -29.74
C ALA A 57 -34.95 41.21 -30.66
N LEU A 58 -33.80 40.79 -30.11
CA LEU A 58 -32.61 40.46 -30.90
C LEU A 58 -32.83 39.22 -31.76
N LYS A 59 -33.56 38.22 -31.24
CA LYS A 59 -33.96 37.04 -32.01
C LYS A 59 -34.88 37.40 -33.18
N GLN A 60 -35.86 38.29 -32.95
CA GLN A 60 -36.76 38.80 -33.98
C GLN A 60 -36.02 39.64 -35.03
N GLU A 61 -35.07 40.47 -34.61
CA GLU A 61 -34.21 41.24 -35.52
C GLU A 61 -33.40 40.31 -36.44
N PHE A 62 -32.80 39.25 -35.89
CA PHE A 62 -32.07 38.28 -36.70
C PHE A 62 -32.97 37.47 -37.63
N ALA A 63 -34.18 37.13 -37.19
CA ALA A 63 -35.19 36.52 -38.05
C ALA A 63 -35.60 37.46 -39.19
N ALA A 64 -35.79 38.76 -38.91
CA ALA A 64 -36.10 39.77 -39.92
C ALA A 64 -34.93 39.94 -40.91
N TYR A 65 -33.67 39.97 -40.42
CA TYR A 65 -32.49 39.94 -41.28
C TYR A 65 -32.46 38.73 -42.20
N LEU A 66 -32.80 37.55 -41.66
CA LEU A 66 -32.92 36.31 -42.44
C LEU A 66 -34.02 36.42 -43.51
N ASP A 67 -35.19 36.96 -43.15
CA ASP A 67 -36.31 37.17 -44.08
C ASP A 67 -36.03 38.24 -45.14
N GLU A 68 -35.24 39.26 -44.84
CA GLU A 68 -34.85 40.30 -45.80
C GLU A 68 -33.79 39.80 -46.78
N ARG A 69 -32.75 39.12 -46.26
CA ARG A 69 -31.59 38.68 -47.05
C ARG A 69 -31.84 37.38 -47.80
N TYR A 70 -32.71 36.54 -47.26
CA TYR A 70 -33.13 35.26 -47.82
C TYR A 70 -34.67 35.24 -47.87
N PRO A 71 -35.28 36.10 -48.70
CA PRO A 71 -36.72 36.25 -48.74
C PRO A 71 -37.39 34.93 -49.13
N PRO A 72 -38.43 34.51 -48.40
CA PRO A 72 -39.20 33.36 -48.82
C PRO A 72 -39.94 33.74 -50.11
N GLU A 73 -39.70 33.03 -51.21
CA GLU A 73 -40.59 33.13 -52.39
C GLU A 73 -41.99 32.55 -52.12
N LEU A 74 -42.24 32.04 -50.91
CA LEU A 74 -43.50 31.42 -50.49
C LEU A 74 -44.14 32.20 -49.34
N THR A 75 -45.34 32.72 -49.56
CA THR A 75 -46.34 32.82 -48.50
C THR A 75 -46.48 31.44 -47.85
N TYR A 76 -46.39 31.38 -46.52
CA TYR A 76 -46.86 30.24 -45.74
C TYR A 76 -48.09 29.65 -46.42
N ALA A 77 -48.12 28.35 -46.69
CA ALA A 77 -49.26 27.71 -47.34
C ALA A 77 -50.54 28.27 -46.71
N ALA A 78 -51.27 29.09 -47.48
CA ALA A 78 -52.50 29.70 -47.03
C ALA A 78 -53.51 28.56 -46.94
N GLY A 79 -53.61 27.95 -45.77
CA GLY A 79 -54.49 26.83 -45.51
C GLY A 79 -53.91 25.84 -44.52
N LEU A 80 -54.35 25.96 -43.26
CA LEU A 80 -54.38 24.87 -42.27
C LEU A 80 -55.19 23.65 -42.74
N GLU A 81 -55.79 23.71 -43.93
CA GLU A 81 -56.74 22.75 -44.47
C GLU A 81 -56.12 21.68 -45.38
N ASN A 82 -54.85 21.80 -45.77
CA ASN A 82 -54.15 20.77 -46.54
C ASN A 82 -53.08 20.07 -45.68
N PRO A 83 -53.19 18.75 -45.40
CA PRO A 83 -52.25 18.00 -44.56
C PRO A 83 -50.88 17.71 -45.23
N GLY A 84 -50.43 18.57 -46.15
CA GLY A 84 -49.09 18.53 -46.72
C GLY A 84 -48.09 19.16 -45.75
N GLY A 85 -46.99 18.47 -45.46
CA GLY A 85 -45.97 18.91 -44.50
C GLY A 85 -45.52 20.35 -44.73
N VAL A 86 -45.43 21.12 -43.64
CA VAL A 86 -44.87 22.48 -43.66
C VAL A 86 -43.38 22.40 -43.36
N LEU A 87 -42.58 23.13 -44.16
CA LEU A 87 -41.14 23.20 -44.00
C LEU A 87 -40.79 23.97 -42.71
N LEU A 88 -40.19 23.27 -41.74
CA LEU A 88 -39.56 23.92 -40.60
C LEU A 88 -38.32 24.67 -41.07
N ARG A 89 -38.22 25.94 -40.69
CA ARG A 89 -37.00 26.71 -40.97
C ARG A 89 -35.91 26.27 -39.99
N PRO A 90 -34.65 26.08 -40.43
CA PRO A 90 -33.54 25.69 -39.56
C PRO A 90 -33.42 26.56 -38.30
N TRP A 91 -33.66 27.87 -38.41
CA TRP A 91 -33.58 28.77 -37.26
C TRP A 91 -34.61 28.47 -36.15
N MET A 92 -35.76 27.86 -36.48
CA MET A 92 -36.79 27.50 -35.50
C MET A 92 -36.33 26.41 -34.54
N LEU A 93 -35.40 25.54 -34.98
CA LEU A 93 -34.81 24.50 -34.14
C LEU A 93 -33.51 24.96 -33.47
N GLY A 94 -32.72 25.81 -34.12
CA GLY A 94 -31.41 26.23 -33.60
C GLY A 94 -31.45 27.08 -32.33
N PHE A 95 -32.57 27.74 -32.02
CA PHE A 95 -32.76 28.49 -30.77
C PHE A 95 -33.32 27.65 -29.61
N ARG A 96 -33.53 26.34 -29.81
CA ARG A 96 -34.09 25.39 -28.82
C ARG A 96 -33.02 24.55 -28.12
N THR A 97 -32.17 25.24 -27.37
CA THR A 97 -31.09 24.65 -26.57
C THR A 97 -31.59 23.76 -25.44
N ASP A 98 -32.86 23.93 -25.04
CA ASP A 98 -33.57 23.11 -24.06
C ASP A 98 -33.74 21.65 -24.51
N PHE A 99 -33.67 21.39 -25.81
CA PHE A 99 -33.86 20.04 -26.37
C PHE A 99 -32.63 19.49 -27.11
N GLY A 100 -31.71 20.37 -27.49
CA GLY A 100 -30.44 19.99 -28.09
C GLY A 100 -29.36 19.98 -27.02
N LEU A 101 -29.00 18.79 -26.52
CA LEU A 101 -27.99 18.60 -25.48
C LEU A 101 -26.78 19.54 -25.67
N PRO A 102 -26.68 20.63 -24.89
CA PRO A 102 -25.61 21.62 -25.03
C PRO A 102 -24.24 20.97 -24.83
N GLY A 103 -23.24 21.34 -25.63
CA GLY A 103 -21.86 20.84 -25.48
C GLY A 103 -21.60 19.40 -25.95
N LEU A 104 -22.49 18.80 -26.74
CA LEU A 104 -22.35 17.41 -27.21
C LEU A 104 -21.79 17.28 -28.65
N MET A 105 -21.38 18.39 -29.25
CA MET A 105 -20.61 18.39 -30.50
C MET A 105 -19.17 18.75 -30.20
N GLU A 106 -18.24 17.90 -30.62
CA GLU A 106 -16.83 18.23 -30.61
C GLU A 106 -16.61 19.47 -31.51
N PRO A 107 -15.73 20.40 -31.12
CA PRO A 107 -15.43 21.60 -31.90
C PRO A 107 -15.06 21.28 -33.36
N GLU A 108 -14.29 20.21 -33.56
CA GLU A 108 -13.81 19.78 -34.88
C GLU A 108 -14.94 19.25 -35.76
N ASP A 109 -15.91 18.53 -35.18
CA ASP A 109 -17.10 18.06 -35.89
C ASP A 109 -17.99 19.23 -36.30
N THR A 110 -18.08 20.25 -35.44
CA THR A 110 -18.83 21.48 -35.72
C THR A 110 -18.16 22.30 -36.81
N GLU A 111 -16.84 22.44 -36.75
CA GLU A 111 -16.04 23.12 -37.75
C GLU A 111 -16.17 22.42 -39.11
N ARG A 112 -16.07 21.09 -39.15
CA ARG A 112 -16.26 20.33 -40.38
C ARG A 112 -17.67 20.46 -40.94
N LEU A 113 -18.69 20.48 -40.07
CA LEU A 113 -20.07 20.70 -40.50
C LEU A 113 -20.28 22.14 -40.99
N LEU A 114 -19.63 23.12 -40.38
CA LEU A 114 -19.62 24.52 -40.81
C LEU A 114 -18.96 24.65 -42.18
N GLU A 115 -17.80 24.03 -42.39
CA GLU A 115 -17.11 23.97 -43.69
C GLU A 115 -18.04 23.38 -44.76
N LEU A 116 -18.64 22.22 -44.48
CA LEU A 116 -19.58 21.57 -45.40
C LEU A 116 -20.79 22.44 -45.72
N ILE A 117 -21.40 23.10 -44.73
CA ILE A 117 -22.53 24.00 -44.97
C ILE A 117 -22.11 25.22 -45.79
N ALA A 118 -20.90 25.74 -45.56
CA ALA A 118 -20.38 26.90 -46.27
C ALA A 118 -20.01 26.57 -47.74
N THR A 119 -19.38 25.41 -47.99
CA THR A 119 -18.94 24.99 -49.33
C THR A 119 -20.04 24.32 -50.15
N GLU A 120 -20.80 23.42 -49.53
CA GLU A 120 -21.76 22.54 -50.19
C GLU A 120 -23.22 22.93 -49.93
N THR A 121 -23.47 24.03 -49.20
CA THR A 121 -24.82 24.48 -48.83
C THR A 121 -25.53 23.46 -47.93
N PHE A 122 -26.86 23.54 -47.77
CA PHE A 122 -27.64 22.49 -47.09
C PHE A 122 -27.91 21.31 -48.03
N ARG A 123 -26.89 20.86 -48.76
CA ARG A 123 -26.95 19.54 -49.40
C ARG A 123 -26.86 18.52 -48.28
N THR A 124 -28.01 18.05 -47.82
CA THR A 124 -28.05 16.72 -47.26
C THR A 124 -27.69 15.79 -48.40
N ASP A 125 -26.41 15.46 -48.51
CA ASP A 125 -25.96 14.46 -49.46
C ASP A 125 -26.70 13.17 -49.09
N SER A 126 -27.78 12.88 -49.82
CA SER A 126 -28.61 11.69 -49.60
C SER A 126 -27.84 10.40 -49.90
N ASP A 127 -26.61 10.55 -50.41
CA ASP A 127 -25.74 9.48 -50.87
C ASP A 127 -24.56 9.23 -49.90
N ILE A 128 -24.44 9.99 -48.80
CA ILE A 128 -23.58 9.60 -47.66
C ILE A 128 -24.37 8.63 -46.75
N PRO A 129 -23.92 7.39 -46.56
CA PRO A 129 -24.58 6.44 -45.66
C PRO A 129 -24.68 7.01 -44.23
N GLY A 130 -25.89 7.26 -43.73
CA GLY A 130 -26.15 7.70 -42.35
C GLY A 130 -26.86 9.04 -42.16
N VAL A 131 -27.26 9.70 -43.26
CA VAL A 131 -28.04 10.95 -43.24
C VAL A 131 -29.53 10.67 -43.50
N GLU A 132 -30.35 10.69 -42.45
CA GLU A 132 -31.80 10.47 -42.53
C GLU A 132 -32.55 11.78 -42.84
N LYS A 133 -33.59 11.68 -43.68
CA LYS A 133 -34.47 12.80 -44.05
C LYS A 133 -35.36 13.19 -42.86
N LEU A 134 -35.35 14.46 -42.47
CA LEU A 134 -36.31 15.00 -41.49
C LEU A 134 -37.67 15.17 -42.17
N ALA A 135 -38.54 14.16 -42.06
CA ALA A 135 -39.96 14.33 -42.36
C ALA A 135 -40.66 14.84 -41.10
N VAL A 136 -41.17 16.07 -41.14
CA VAL A 136 -41.96 16.65 -40.06
C VAL A 136 -43.35 16.97 -40.60
N VAL A 137 -44.39 16.54 -39.90
CA VAL A 137 -45.77 17.04 -40.15
C VAL A 137 -45.82 18.50 -39.72
N ALA A 138 -46.70 19.29 -40.35
CA ALA A 138 -46.79 20.73 -40.13
C ALA A 138 -46.80 21.09 -38.63
N PRO A 139 -45.83 21.90 -38.12
CA PRO A 139 -45.94 22.43 -36.77
C PRO A 139 -47.21 23.27 -36.67
N GLY A 140 -48.03 23.04 -35.65
CA GLY A 140 -49.20 23.88 -35.40
C GLY A 140 -48.77 25.33 -35.11
N LYS A 141 -49.64 26.30 -35.38
CA LYS A 141 -49.39 27.74 -35.08
C LYS A 141 -48.89 27.97 -33.66
N ALA A 142 -49.42 27.22 -32.69
CA ALA A 142 -48.98 27.25 -31.31
C ALA A 142 -47.50 26.86 -31.12
N PHE A 143 -46.96 25.91 -31.90
CA PHE A 143 -45.53 25.54 -31.85
C PHE A 143 -44.63 26.68 -32.38
N LEU A 144 -45.07 27.38 -33.42
CA LEU A 144 -44.33 28.51 -33.98
C LEU A 144 -44.35 29.73 -33.04
N ASP A 145 -45.48 30.00 -32.40
CA ASP A 145 -45.61 31.02 -31.35
C ASP A 145 -44.83 30.61 -30.07
N PHE A 146 -44.60 29.30 -29.89
CA PHE A 146 -43.88 28.69 -28.76
C PHE A 146 -42.35 28.62 -28.93
N ALA A 147 -41.83 28.64 -30.16
CA ALA A 147 -40.39 28.56 -30.45
C ALA A 147 -39.56 29.67 -29.76
N TRP A 148 -40.23 30.71 -29.26
CA TRP A 148 -39.62 31.88 -28.62
C TRP A 148 -39.75 31.93 -27.10
N LYS A 149 -40.49 31.01 -26.46
CA LYS A 149 -40.72 31.01 -25.00
C LYS A 149 -39.77 30.03 -24.29
N PRO A 150 -39.13 30.42 -23.16
CA PRO A 150 -38.38 29.50 -22.29
C PRO A 150 -39.28 28.40 -21.71
N LEU A 151 -38.74 27.20 -21.47
CA LEU A 151 -39.51 26.06 -20.95
C LEU A 151 -40.11 26.34 -19.57
N ASP A 152 -39.40 27.14 -18.78
CA ASP A 152 -39.70 27.50 -17.40
C ASP A 152 -40.92 28.44 -17.31
N ALA A 153 -41.30 29.07 -18.42
CA ALA A 153 -42.53 29.86 -18.54
C ALA A 153 -43.78 29.01 -18.81
N ILE A 154 -43.67 27.68 -18.76
CA ILE A 154 -44.72 26.71 -19.08
C ILE A 154 -45.18 26.01 -17.81
N SER A 155 -45.94 26.71 -16.97
CA SER A 155 -46.63 26.11 -15.82
C SER A 155 -47.96 25.44 -16.19
N ASP A 156 -48.45 25.68 -17.42
CA ASP A 156 -49.86 25.45 -17.71
C ASP A 156 -50.08 24.09 -18.37
N ALA A 157 -50.93 23.27 -17.74
CA ALA A 157 -51.28 21.90 -18.16
C ALA A 157 -51.65 21.79 -19.65
N HIS A 158 -52.18 22.87 -20.24
CA HIS A 158 -52.53 22.96 -21.66
C HIS A 158 -51.33 22.77 -22.61
N SER A 159 -50.14 23.23 -22.21
CA SER A 159 -48.92 23.09 -23.02
C SER A 159 -48.35 21.68 -22.95
N ALA A 160 -48.44 21.02 -21.79
CA ALA A 160 -48.07 19.62 -21.62
C ALA A 160 -48.98 18.68 -22.44
N ASP A 161 -50.28 18.99 -22.52
CA ASP A 161 -51.22 18.27 -23.39
C ASP A 161 -50.99 18.54 -24.87
N LEU A 162 -50.57 19.75 -25.26
CA LEU A 162 -50.18 20.05 -26.64
C LEU A 162 -49.01 19.16 -27.12
N PHE A 163 -48.06 18.86 -26.22
CA PHE A 163 -46.93 17.97 -26.50
C PHE A 163 -47.30 16.49 -26.51
N ARG A 164 -48.25 16.07 -25.66
CA ARG A 164 -48.73 14.68 -25.62
C ARG A 164 -49.66 14.35 -26.78
N SER A 165 -50.43 15.32 -27.26
CA SER A 165 -51.42 15.11 -28.33
C SER A 165 -50.83 15.18 -29.75
N GLN A 166 -49.66 15.78 -29.95
CA GLN A 166 -48.98 15.81 -31.24
C GLN A 166 -48.07 14.60 -31.41
N SER A 167 -48.67 13.44 -31.70
CA SER A 167 -48.03 12.13 -31.95
C SER A 167 -47.12 12.08 -33.20
N CYS A 168 -46.77 13.22 -33.78
CA CYS A 168 -46.17 13.36 -35.11
C CYS A 168 -44.85 14.14 -35.16
N MET A 169 -44.34 14.65 -34.03
CA MET A 169 -43.00 15.24 -33.95
C MET A 169 -41.98 14.23 -33.41
N LEU A 170 -40.74 14.33 -33.91
CA LEU A 170 -39.61 13.59 -33.36
C LEU A 170 -39.49 13.91 -31.87
N ARG A 171 -39.56 12.89 -31.02
CA ARG A 171 -39.38 13.08 -29.57
C ARG A 171 -38.06 13.83 -29.32
N PRO A 172 -38.04 14.82 -28.44
CA PRO A 172 -36.79 15.42 -28.03
C PRO A 172 -35.82 14.35 -27.55
N PHE A 173 -34.52 14.57 -27.78
CA PHE A 173 -33.46 13.59 -27.53
C PHE A 173 -33.48 12.33 -28.41
N SER A 174 -34.43 12.18 -29.35
CA SER A 174 -34.29 11.16 -30.40
C SER A 174 -33.08 11.48 -31.30
N VAL A 175 -32.44 10.45 -31.83
CA VAL A 175 -31.23 10.60 -32.67
C VAL A 175 -31.50 11.54 -33.87
N ALA A 176 -32.67 11.42 -34.50
CA ALA A 176 -33.05 12.26 -35.61
C ALA A 176 -33.25 13.74 -35.17
N TYR A 177 -33.83 13.98 -33.99
CA TYR A 177 -33.97 15.32 -33.43
C TYR A 177 -32.62 15.95 -33.13
N VAL A 178 -31.73 15.23 -32.42
CA VAL A 178 -30.40 15.73 -32.05
C VAL A 178 -29.56 16.03 -33.31
N LYS A 179 -29.61 15.16 -34.33
CA LYS A 179 -28.93 15.42 -35.61
C LYS A 179 -29.49 16.64 -36.34
N GLY A 180 -30.81 16.78 -36.40
CA GLY A 180 -31.48 17.93 -37.02
C GLY A 180 -31.21 19.25 -36.31
N TYR A 181 -31.23 19.22 -34.98
CA TYR A 181 -30.87 20.34 -34.12
C TYR A 181 -29.43 20.79 -34.36
N ARG A 182 -28.46 19.88 -34.33
CA ARG A 182 -27.03 20.19 -34.55
C ARG A 182 -26.79 20.91 -35.86
N ARG A 183 -27.39 20.40 -36.96
CA ARG A 183 -27.29 21.03 -38.28
C ARG A 183 -27.92 22.41 -38.32
N SER A 184 -29.10 22.54 -37.72
CA SER A 184 -29.81 23.81 -37.61
C SER A 184 -29.00 24.84 -36.85
N LEU A 185 -28.37 24.42 -35.74
CA LEU A 185 -27.50 25.24 -34.92
C LEU A 185 -26.24 25.68 -35.67
N THR A 186 -25.52 24.75 -36.30
CA THR A 186 -24.33 25.09 -37.10
C THR A 186 -24.67 25.98 -38.30
N MET A 187 -25.84 25.78 -38.91
CA MET A 187 -26.32 26.66 -39.98
C MET A 187 -26.56 28.09 -39.49
N LEU A 188 -27.19 28.26 -38.31
CA LEU A 188 -27.34 29.59 -37.71
C LEU A 188 -25.99 30.25 -37.44
N ILE A 189 -25.00 29.48 -37.00
CA ILE A 189 -23.62 29.96 -36.84
C ILE A 189 -23.01 30.39 -38.17
N VAL A 190 -23.16 29.61 -39.24
CA VAL A 190 -22.67 29.99 -40.58
C VAL A 190 -23.29 31.30 -41.03
N VAL A 191 -24.62 31.43 -40.95
CA VAL A 191 -25.33 32.66 -41.32
C VAL A 191 -24.86 33.84 -40.47
N GLN A 192 -24.70 33.62 -39.17
CA GLN A 192 -24.23 34.67 -38.27
C GLN A 192 -22.80 35.10 -38.58
N GLY A 193 -21.92 34.15 -38.92
CA GLY A 193 -20.57 34.41 -39.37
C GLY A 193 -20.55 35.20 -40.68
N ILE A 194 -21.41 34.84 -41.65
CA ILE A 194 -21.58 35.60 -42.91
C ILE A 194 -21.99 37.04 -42.61
N ARG A 195 -22.94 37.24 -41.69
CA ARG A 195 -23.41 38.57 -41.27
C ARG A 195 -22.28 39.38 -40.61
N GLU A 196 -21.55 38.80 -39.66
CA GLU A 196 -20.51 39.52 -38.90
C GLU A 196 -19.24 39.77 -39.71
N LEU A 197 -18.90 38.87 -40.63
CA LEU A 197 -17.74 39.01 -41.51
C LEU A 197 -18.03 39.87 -42.75
N GLY A 198 -19.28 40.28 -42.96
CA GLY A 198 -19.69 41.04 -44.15
C GLY A 198 -19.44 40.27 -45.44
N ILE A 199 -19.60 38.94 -45.43
CA ILE A 199 -19.43 38.11 -46.63
C ILE A 199 -20.60 38.38 -47.56
N GLU A 200 -20.30 38.93 -48.74
CA GLU A 200 -21.34 39.30 -49.68
C GLU A 200 -21.93 38.07 -50.40
N PRO A 201 -23.22 38.06 -50.76
CA PRO A 201 -23.89 36.89 -51.34
C PRO A 201 -23.34 36.40 -52.68
N HIS A 202 -22.48 37.17 -53.34
CA HIS A 202 -21.81 36.76 -54.58
C HIS A 202 -20.50 36.00 -54.32
N GLU A 203 -19.96 36.06 -53.10
CA GLU A 203 -18.82 35.24 -52.65
C GLU A 203 -19.26 33.82 -52.27
N LEU A 204 -20.54 33.64 -51.96
CA LEU A 204 -21.15 32.36 -51.61
C LEU A 204 -21.42 31.54 -52.88
N PRO A 205 -21.36 30.20 -52.81
CA PRO A 205 -21.62 29.34 -53.96
C PRO A 205 -23.04 29.58 -54.48
N TYR A 206 -23.26 29.44 -55.78
CA TYR A 206 -24.53 29.81 -56.45
C TYR A 206 -25.77 29.19 -55.78
N GLY A 207 -25.65 27.96 -55.24
CA GLY A 207 -26.73 27.28 -54.52
C GLY A 207 -27.00 27.76 -53.09
N PHE A 208 -26.20 28.69 -52.55
CA PHE A 208 -26.39 29.20 -51.19
C PHE A 208 -27.59 30.15 -51.08
N LYS A 209 -27.93 30.85 -52.17
CA LYS A 209 -29.17 31.65 -52.26
C LYS A 209 -30.41 30.75 -52.39
N ASP A 210 -30.29 29.68 -53.16
CA ASP A 210 -31.37 28.68 -53.39
C ASP A 210 -31.65 27.81 -52.14
N LEU A 211 -30.79 27.90 -51.13
CA LEU A 211 -30.79 27.13 -49.90
C LEU A 211 -32.01 27.43 -49.00
N TRP A 212 -32.62 28.62 -49.16
CA TRP A 212 -33.89 28.96 -48.51
C TRP A 212 -35.11 28.40 -49.24
N ASP A 213 -34.92 27.93 -50.47
CA ASP A 213 -35.96 27.33 -51.30
C ASP A 213 -35.74 25.81 -51.38
N ILE A 214 -36.10 25.11 -50.30
CA ILE A 214 -36.06 23.63 -50.18
C ILE A 214 -36.91 22.91 -51.26
N ARG A 215 -37.58 23.64 -52.16
CA ARG A 215 -38.37 23.07 -53.25
C ARG A 215 -37.53 22.54 -54.41
N MET A 216 -36.36 23.10 -54.68
CA MET A 216 -35.60 22.81 -55.91
C MET A 216 -35.05 21.37 -55.99
N PHE A 217 -34.88 20.67 -54.86
CA PHE A 217 -34.38 19.28 -54.86
C PHE A 217 -35.49 18.22 -54.92
N ILE A 218 -36.70 18.52 -54.44
CA ILE A 218 -37.82 17.55 -54.41
C ILE A 218 -38.66 17.59 -55.68
N GLN A 219 -38.75 18.71 -56.42
CA GLN A 219 -39.53 18.75 -57.67
C GLN A 219 -38.72 18.43 -58.94
N LYS A 220 -37.44 18.80 -59.05
CA LYS A 220 -36.65 18.53 -60.28
C LYS A 220 -36.14 17.09 -60.39
N LEU A 221 -35.92 16.38 -59.27
CA LEU A 221 -35.53 14.96 -59.28
C LEU A 221 -36.70 14.00 -59.53
N PHE A 222 -37.94 14.44 -59.29
CA PHE A 222 -39.12 13.57 -59.38
C PHE A 222 -39.93 13.68 -60.69
N SER A 223 -39.65 14.63 -61.58
CA SER A 223 -40.43 14.76 -62.83
C SER A 223 -39.92 13.92 -64.01
N PRO A 224 -38.60 13.82 -64.32
CA PRO A 224 -38.15 13.04 -65.49
C PRO A 224 -37.65 11.62 -65.15
N LEU A 225 -37.08 11.41 -63.96
CA LEU A 225 -36.54 10.12 -63.53
C LEU A 225 -37.63 9.13 -63.11
N LEU A 226 -38.76 9.63 -62.60
CA LEU A 226 -39.90 8.78 -62.21
C LEU A 226 -40.53 8.09 -63.43
N GLN A 227 -40.61 8.73 -64.60
CA GLN A 227 -41.18 8.09 -65.80
C GLN A 227 -40.28 7.01 -66.42
N LYS A 228 -38.95 7.19 -66.43
CA LYS A 228 -38.02 6.16 -66.94
C LYS A 228 -37.84 4.98 -65.99
N SER A 229 -37.82 5.23 -64.67
CA SER A 229 -37.69 4.15 -63.68
C SER A 229 -38.97 3.33 -63.51
N ILE A 230 -40.17 3.91 -63.71
CA ILE A 230 -41.43 3.16 -63.64
C ILE A 230 -41.51 2.02 -64.68
N ALA A 231 -41.03 2.22 -65.91
CA ALA A 231 -41.05 1.19 -66.96
C ALA A 231 -40.10 0.01 -66.65
N THR A 232 -38.91 0.28 -66.09
CA THR A 232 -37.94 -0.74 -65.70
C THR A 232 -38.32 -1.44 -64.39
N ILE A 233 -39.02 -0.74 -63.49
CA ILE A 233 -39.56 -1.28 -62.23
C ILE A 233 -40.72 -2.25 -62.51
N TYR A 234 -41.64 -1.96 -63.45
CA TYR A 234 -42.73 -2.91 -63.77
C TYR A 234 -42.23 -4.25 -64.35
N GLY A 235 -41.10 -4.26 -65.06
CA GLY A 235 -40.46 -5.51 -65.53
C GLY A 235 -39.79 -6.33 -64.42
N THR A 236 -39.38 -5.69 -63.32
CA THR A 236 -38.65 -6.33 -62.22
C THR A 236 -39.55 -6.65 -61.01
N VAL A 237 -40.68 -5.97 -60.86
CA VAL A 237 -41.69 -6.17 -59.79
C VAL A 237 -42.42 -7.52 -59.89
N GLY A 238 -42.41 -8.18 -61.06
CA GLY A 238 -42.90 -9.56 -61.19
C GLY A 238 -42.15 -10.59 -60.34
N ARG A 239 -40.97 -10.25 -59.78
CA ARG A 239 -40.16 -11.16 -58.93
C ARG A 239 -40.10 -10.75 -57.45
N PHE A 240 -40.79 -9.68 -57.01
CA PHE A 240 -40.66 -9.11 -55.65
C PHE A 240 -41.90 -9.24 -54.74
N SER A 241 -42.90 -10.05 -55.10
CA SER A 241 -44.05 -10.37 -54.24
C SER A 241 -43.66 -10.98 -52.87
N SER A 242 -42.45 -11.52 -52.73
CA SER A 242 -41.92 -12.11 -51.48
C SER A 242 -41.48 -11.08 -50.41
N VAL A 243 -41.13 -9.83 -50.79
CA VAL A 243 -40.57 -8.84 -49.84
C VAL A 243 -41.63 -7.94 -49.22
N LYS A 244 -42.76 -7.71 -49.92
CA LYS A 244 -43.90 -6.94 -49.38
C LYS A 244 -44.52 -7.61 -48.16
N ASP A 245 -44.57 -8.94 -48.15
CA ASP A 245 -45.04 -9.72 -47.00
C ASP A 245 -44.06 -9.65 -45.82
N GLN A 246 -42.76 -9.53 -46.07
CA GLN A 246 -41.75 -9.34 -45.01
C GLN A 246 -41.80 -7.94 -44.37
N VAL A 247 -42.12 -6.90 -45.15
CA VAL A 247 -42.21 -5.51 -44.65
C VAL A 247 -43.54 -5.25 -43.92
N LEU A 248 -44.64 -5.84 -44.37
CA LEU A 248 -45.89 -5.83 -43.60
C LEU A 248 -45.76 -6.62 -42.30
N ALA A 249 -45.00 -7.73 -42.31
CA ALA A 249 -44.67 -8.49 -41.10
C ALA A 249 -43.70 -7.78 -40.13
N SER A 250 -42.87 -6.82 -40.59
CA SER A 250 -41.98 -6.04 -39.71
C SER A 250 -42.70 -4.82 -39.11
N ARG A 251 -43.58 -4.16 -39.86
CA ARG A 251 -44.47 -3.11 -39.35
C ARG A 251 -45.45 -3.63 -38.31
N GLY A 252 -46.08 -4.79 -38.56
CA GLY A 252 -46.94 -5.46 -37.58
C GLY A 252 -46.20 -5.96 -36.33
N ARG A 253 -44.87 -6.13 -36.40
CA ARG A 253 -44.02 -6.43 -35.23
C ARG A 253 -43.70 -5.19 -34.40
N GLN A 254 -43.45 -4.03 -35.02
CA GLN A 254 -43.16 -2.79 -34.29
C GLN A 254 -44.40 -2.21 -33.57
N THR A 255 -45.58 -2.23 -34.19
CA THR A 255 -46.82 -1.81 -33.50
C THR A 255 -47.20 -2.76 -32.36
N LYS A 256 -47.02 -4.09 -32.52
CA LYS A 256 -47.23 -5.06 -31.44
C LYS A 256 -46.23 -4.93 -30.28
N VAL A 257 -45.02 -4.46 -30.51
CA VAL A 257 -44.04 -4.18 -29.43
C VAL A 257 -44.46 -2.96 -28.60
N LEU A 258 -44.94 -1.90 -29.26
CA LEU A 258 -45.48 -0.71 -28.60
C LEU A 258 -46.80 -0.98 -27.86
N GLU A 259 -47.69 -1.79 -28.43
CA GLU A 259 -48.94 -2.22 -27.77
C GLU A 259 -48.67 -3.14 -26.57
N ARG A 260 -47.67 -4.04 -26.65
CA ARG A 260 -47.26 -4.88 -25.50
C ARG A 260 -46.57 -4.08 -24.39
N ALA A 261 -45.75 -3.09 -24.74
CA ALA A 261 -45.10 -2.23 -23.76
C ALA A 261 -46.10 -1.33 -22.98
N ASN A 262 -47.26 -1.03 -23.58
CA ASN A 262 -48.32 -0.22 -22.96
C ASN A 262 -49.49 -1.05 -22.38
N SER A 263 -49.52 -2.37 -22.62
CA SER A 263 -50.50 -3.27 -22.01
C SER A 263 -50.19 -3.49 -20.53
N ALA A 264 -51.22 -3.74 -19.70
CA ALA A 264 -51.06 -4.03 -18.27
C ALA A 264 -50.14 -5.23 -17.98
N ASP A 265 -49.85 -6.07 -18.98
CA ASP A 265 -48.89 -7.18 -18.92
C ASP A 265 -47.41 -6.73 -19.00
N ALA A 266 -47.12 -5.45 -19.22
CA ALA A 266 -45.74 -4.92 -19.16
C ALA A 266 -45.11 -5.08 -17.75
N ALA A 267 -45.94 -5.25 -16.72
CA ALA A 267 -45.50 -5.61 -15.37
C ALA A 267 -44.92 -7.03 -15.28
N SER A 268 -45.17 -7.91 -16.26
CA SER A 268 -44.64 -9.27 -16.31
C SER A 268 -43.42 -9.45 -17.22
N VAL A 269 -42.91 -8.38 -17.83
CA VAL A 269 -41.65 -8.47 -18.58
C VAL A 269 -40.55 -8.75 -17.56
N ASP A 270 -40.00 -9.95 -17.61
CA ASP A 270 -38.86 -10.37 -16.80
C ASP A 270 -37.64 -9.52 -17.15
N TRP A 271 -37.52 -8.38 -16.47
CA TRP A 271 -36.41 -7.42 -16.62
C TRP A 271 -35.09 -7.99 -16.11
N GLU A 272 -35.12 -9.13 -15.41
CA GLU A 272 -33.95 -9.87 -14.95
C GLU A 272 -33.33 -10.68 -16.08
N ASN A 273 -34.13 -11.06 -17.08
CA ASN A 273 -33.66 -11.81 -18.22
C ASN A 273 -33.20 -10.90 -19.37
N ALA A 274 -31.87 -10.79 -19.54
CA ALA A 274 -31.24 -10.08 -20.65
C ALA A 274 -31.79 -10.50 -22.04
N SER A 275 -32.24 -11.74 -22.22
CA SER A 275 -32.84 -12.18 -23.49
C SER A 275 -34.25 -11.62 -23.70
N ALA A 276 -35.03 -11.44 -22.63
CA ALA A 276 -36.34 -10.79 -22.69
C ALA A 276 -36.18 -9.31 -23.03
N VAL A 277 -35.23 -8.62 -22.38
CA VAL A 277 -34.84 -7.24 -22.68
C VAL A 277 -34.39 -7.09 -24.14
N ALA A 278 -33.48 -7.95 -24.62
CA ALA A 278 -32.98 -7.88 -25.99
C ALA A 278 -34.12 -7.99 -27.02
N ARG A 279 -35.09 -8.89 -26.78
CA ARG A 279 -36.28 -9.05 -27.63
C ARG A 279 -37.22 -7.86 -27.55
N ALA A 280 -37.44 -7.32 -26.35
CA ALA A 280 -38.36 -6.20 -26.13
C ALA A 280 -37.89 -4.92 -26.86
N PHE A 281 -36.58 -4.65 -26.83
CA PHE A 281 -36.01 -3.41 -27.40
C PHE A 281 -35.31 -3.60 -28.75
N SER A 282 -35.20 -4.83 -29.24
CA SER A 282 -34.43 -5.16 -30.46
C SER A 282 -32.96 -4.68 -30.40
N ILE A 283 -32.34 -4.79 -29.22
CA ILE A 283 -30.95 -4.40 -28.95
C ILE A 283 -30.02 -5.61 -28.88
N GLY A 284 -28.71 -5.38 -28.97
CA GLY A 284 -27.71 -6.44 -28.90
C GLY A 284 -27.69 -7.16 -27.55
N LYS A 285 -27.23 -8.42 -27.52
CA LYS A 285 -27.14 -9.23 -26.29
C LYS A 285 -26.36 -8.52 -25.17
N ASN A 286 -25.25 -7.88 -25.50
CA ASN A 286 -24.43 -7.17 -24.51
C ASN A 286 -25.11 -5.87 -24.03
N GLU A 287 -25.82 -5.16 -24.89
CA GLU A 287 -26.58 -3.95 -24.51
C GLU A 287 -27.70 -4.31 -23.54
N ALA A 288 -28.44 -5.38 -23.85
CA ALA A 288 -29.49 -5.90 -22.99
C ALA A 288 -28.96 -6.41 -21.64
N GLY A 289 -27.83 -7.13 -21.64
CA GLY A 289 -27.17 -7.59 -20.42
C GLY A 289 -26.66 -6.44 -19.55
N ALA A 290 -26.08 -5.40 -20.17
CA ALA A 290 -25.64 -4.21 -19.47
C ALA A 290 -26.82 -3.48 -18.83
N MET A 291 -27.93 -3.32 -19.56
CA MET A 291 -29.15 -2.68 -19.05
C MET A 291 -29.75 -3.43 -17.86
N ALA A 292 -29.79 -4.77 -17.92
CA ALA A 292 -30.26 -5.59 -16.80
C ALA A 292 -29.34 -5.44 -15.58
N CYS A 293 -28.02 -5.51 -15.75
CA CYS A 293 -27.06 -5.35 -14.65
C CYS A 293 -27.17 -3.98 -13.99
N LEU A 294 -27.21 -2.90 -14.77
CA LEU A 294 -27.32 -1.52 -14.25
C LEU A 294 -28.60 -1.31 -13.44
N LYS A 295 -29.70 -1.97 -13.82
CA LYS A 295 -30.99 -1.82 -13.13
C LYS A 295 -31.10 -2.64 -11.86
N LEU A 296 -30.46 -3.80 -11.81
CA LEU A 296 -30.76 -4.83 -10.79
C LEU A 296 -29.61 -5.10 -9.82
N HIS A 297 -28.36 -4.89 -10.24
CA HIS A 297 -27.20 -5.42 -9.53
C HIS A 297 -26.13 -4.36 -9.21
N VAL A 298 -26.18 -3.22 -9.88
CA VAL A 298 -25.29 -2.08 -9.64
C VAL A 298 -26.00 -1.08 -8.75
N SER A 299 -25.30 -0.53 -7.76
CA SER A 299 -25.88 0.46 -6.86
C SER A 299 -26.12 1.80 -7.56
N ASP A 300 -27.15 2.54 -7.12
CA ASP A 300 -27.51 3.85 -7.69
C ASP A 300 -26.34 4.86 -7.72
N PRO A 301 -25.48 4.97 -6.68
CA PRO A 301 -24.32 5.87 -6.72
C PRO A 301 -23.34 5.51 -7.84
N ILE A 302 -23.07 4.22 -8.05
CA ILE A 302 -22.20 3.76 -9.14
C ILE A 302 -22.86 4.00 -10.49
N VAL A 303 -24.16 3.77 -10.64
CA VAL A 303 -24.91 4.07 -11.87
C VAL A 303 -24.83 5.56 -12.19
N ALA A 304 -24.99 6.44 -11.21
CA ALA A 304 -24.88 7.89 -11.40
C ALA A 304 -23.47 8.30 -11.86
N ASN A 305 -22.43 7.80 -11.20
CA ASN A 305 -21.04 8.10 -11.55
C ASN A 305 -20.67 7.55 -12.94
N LEU A 306 -21.10 6.33 -13.26
CA LEU A 306 -20.86 5.73 -14.57
C LEU A 306 -21.61 6.48 -15.68
N THR A 307 -22.85 6.91 -15.41
CA THR A 307 -23.64 7.74 -16.33
C THR A 307 -22.94 9.05 -16.62
N GLU A 308 -22.45 9.74 -15.60
CA GLU A 308 -21.69 10.99 -15.76
C GLU A 308 -20.38 10.76 -16.52
N ALA A 309 -19.66 9.68 -16.20
CA ALA A 309 -18.43 9.34 -16.90
C ALA A 309 -18.66 9.08 -18.40
N VAL A 310 -19.71 8.33 -18.75
CA VAL A 310 -20.13 8.04 -20.12
C VAL A 310 -20.67 9.29 -20.82
N ARG A 311 -21.39 10.18 -20.12
CA ARG A 311 -21.91 11.44 -20.67
C ARG A 311 -20.77 12.35 -21.15
N LEU A 312 -19.70 12.44 -20.36
CA LEU A 312 -18.53 13.29 -20.68
C LEU A 312 -17.60 12.67 -21.73
N ARG A 313 -17.48 11.34 -21.79
CA ARG A 313 -16.43 10.64 -22.56
C ARG A 313 -16.93 9.85 -23.75
N GLY A 314 -18.24 9.65 -23.84
CA GLY A 314 -18.89 8.83 -24.85
C GLY A 314 -18.69 7.32 -24.63
N MET A 315 -19.78 6.56 -24.65
CA MET A 315 -19.76 5.10 -24.41
C MET A 315 -18.76 4.37 -25.31
N ARG A 316 -18.75 4.66 -26.62
CA ARG A 316 -17.94 3.95 -27.63
C ARG A 316 -16.43 4.08 -27.44
N GLN A 317 -15.98 5.11 -26.73
CA GLN A 317 -14.55 5.34 -26.49
C GLN A 317 -14.17 5.01 -25.05
N PHE A 318 -15.09 5.17 -24.09
CA PHE A 318 -14.82 4.99 -22.68
C PHE A 318 -14.90 3.51 -22.24
N ILE A 319 -16.08 2.89 -22.36
CA ILE A 319 -16.32 1.52 -21.89
C ILE A 319 -17.31 0.80 -22.80
N SER A 320 -17.00 -0.45 -23.15
CA SER A 320 -17.92 -1.26 -23.94
C SER A 320 -19.08 -1.78 -23.07
N HIS A 321 -20.16 -2.26 -23.70
CA HIS A 321 -21.26 -2.89 -22.95
C HIS A 321 -20.85 -4.23 -22.31
N GLU A 322 -19.79 -4.87 -22.78
CA GLU A 322 -19.41 -6.23 -22.35
C GLU A 322 -18.98 -6.31 -20.86
N PRO A 323 -18.09 -5.44 -20.33
CA PRO A 323 -17.81 -5.38 -18.90
C PRO A 323 -19.04 -5.24 -18.02
N ILE A 324 -19.95 -4.33 -18.39
CA ILE A 324 -21.18 -4.06 -17.64
C ILE A 324 -22.10 -5.29 -17.69
N ALA A 325 -22.29 -5.87 -18.88
CA ALA A 325 -23.13 -7.05 -19.07
C ALA A 325 -22.61 -8.32 -18.37
N ARG A 326 -21.29 -8.42 -18.17
CA ARG A 326 -20.66 -9.49 -17.38
C ARG A 326 -20.60 -9.18 -15.89
N GLY A 327 -21.19 -8.06 -15.48
CA GLY A 327 -21.38 -7.71 -14.09
C GLY A 327 -20.14 -7.20 -13.38
N VAL A 328 -19.15 -6.61 -14.06
CA VAL A 328 -17.94 -6.07 -13.41
C VAL A 328 -18.27 -5.06 -12.29
N PHE A 329 -19.41 -4.36 -12.41
CA PHE A 329 -19.90 -3.38 -11.43
C PHE A 329 -20.93 -3.97 -10.44
N ASN A 330 -21.28 -5.25 -10.57
CA ASN A 330 -22.30 -5.86 -9.73
C ASN A 330 -21.74 -6.12 -8.33
N ARG A 331 -22.60 -6.00 -7.31
CA ARG A 331 -22.29 -6.52 -5.97
C ARG A 331 -22.00 -8.02 -6.03
N GLY A 332 -20.95 -8.46 -5.34
CA GLY A 332 -20.49 -9.85 -5.36
C GLY A 332 -19.73 -10.28 -6.63
N PHE A 333 -19.53 -9.41 -7.61
CA PHE A 333 -18.61 -9.72 -8.71
C PHE A 333 -17.17 -9.80 -8.19
N THR A 334 -16.43 -10.79 -8.66
CA THR A 334 -15.02 -11.00 -8.29
C THR A 334 -14.15 -11.15 -9.51
N SER A 335 -13.02 -10.42 -9.49
CA SER A 335 -11.91 -10.61 -10.43
C SER A 335 -10.85 -11.58 -9.91
N GLY A 336 -11.01 -12.13 -8.70
CA GLY A 336 -10.13 -13.15 -8.13
C GLY A 336 -10.40 -14.53 -8.73
N ARG A 337 -10.15 -14.67 -10.03
CA ARG A 337 -10.28 -15.89 -10.82
C ARG A 337 -8.92 -16.24 -11.45
N ASP A 338 -8.80 -17.46 -11.98
CA ASP A 338 -7.59 -17.95 -12.64
C ASP A 338 -6.35 -17.78 -11.73
N LYS A 339 -5.35 -16.99 -12.18
CA LYS A 339 -4.12 -16.72 -11.44
C LYS A 339 -4.30 -15.87 -10.17
N PHE A 340 -5.51 -15.35 -9.91
CA PHE A 340 -5.84 -14.53 -8.74
C PHE A 340 -6.83 -15.24 -7.79
N GLU A 341 -7.03 -16.54 -7.92
CA GLU A 341 -8.04 -17.29 -7.14
C GLU A 341 -7.83 -17.18 -5.62
N SER A 342 -6.58 -17.16 -5.16
CA SER A 342 -6.23 -16.97 -3.74
C SER A 342 -6.69 -15.62 -3.17
N TRP A 343 -6.99 -14.63 -4.03
CA TRP A 343 -7.37 -13.27 -3.68
C TRP A 343 -8.88 -13.00 -3.84
N ASN A 344 -9.69 -14.04 -4.10
CA ASN A 344 -11.12 -13.90 -4.40
C ASN A 344 -11.87 -12.97 -3.43
N VAL A 345 -11.68 -13.11 -2.12
CA VAL A 345 -12.38 -12.30 -1.11
C VAL A 345 -12.04 -10.81 -1.24
N GLN A 346 -10.76 -10.46 -1.36
CA GLN A 346 -10.29 -9.07 -1.45
C GLN A 346 -10.62 -8.41 -2.80
N LEU A 347 -10.81 -9.23 -3.84
CA LEU A 347 -11.11 -8.79 -5.19
C LEU A 347 -12.62 -8.89 -5.54
N THR A 348 -13.47 -9.05 -4.54
CA THR A 348 -14.93 -9.09 -4.67
C THR A 348 -15.54 -7.73 -4.34
N ASN A 349 -16.49 -7.27 -5.15
CA ASN A 349 -17.28 -6.09 -4.85
C ASN A 349 -18.13 -6.30 -3.60
N GLY A 350 -17.80 -5.57 -2.54
CA GLY A 350 -18.62 -5.48 -1.33
C GLY A 350 -19.86 -4.62 -1.51
N ASP A 351 -20.67 -4.56 -0.46
CA ASP A 351 -21.86 -3.70 -0.40
C ASP A 351 -21.55 -2.21 -0.18
N ASP A 352 -20.29 -1.89 0.16
CA ASP A 352 -19.80 -0.53 0.43
C ASP A 352 -19.39 0.25 -0.83
N ASP A 353 -19.42 -0.40 -2.00
CA ASP A 353 -19.04 0.15 -3.30
C ASP A 353 -17.62 0.75 -3.37
N VAL A 354 -16.74 0.50 -2.38
CA VAL A 354 -15.41 1.12 -2.29
C VAL A 354 -14.53 0.67 -3.46
N LEU A 355 -14.51 -0.65 -3.73
CA LEU A 355 -13.77 -1.23 -4.84
C LEU A 355 -14.26 -0.70 -6.20
N VAL A 356 -15.57 -0.74 -6.41
CA VAL A 356 -16.18 -0.31 -7.67
C VAL A 356 -15.97 1.19 -7.93
N SER A 357 -16.07 2.01 -6.88
CA SER A 357 -15.82 3.46 -6.97
C SER A 357 -14.37 3.74 -7.37
N LEU A 358 -13.39 3.09 -6.73
CA LEU A 358 -11.99 3.26 -7.09
C LEU A 358 -11.68 2.73 -8.50
N PHE A 359 -12.28 1.60 -8.88
CA PHE A 359 -12.16 1.07 -10.23
C PHE A 359 -12.71 2.06 -11.28
N LEU A 360 -13.87 2.67 -11.04
CA LEU A 360 -14.44 3.68 -11.93
C LEU A 360 -13.54 4.93 -12.00
N GLU A 361 -13.02 5.41 -10.87
CA GLU A 361 -12.06 6.52 -10.82
C GLU A 361 -10.78 6.21 -11.63
N ARG A 362 -10.27 4.98 -11.53
CA ARG A 362 -9.09 4.50 -12.27
C ARG A 362 -9.32 4.52 -13.78
N ILE A 363 -10.42 3.94 -14.28
CA ILE A 363 -10.69 3.89 -15.73
C ILE A 363 -10.98 5.29 -16.30
N THR A 364 -11.56 6.19 -15.49
CA THR A 364 -11.72 7.60 -15.82
C THR A 364 -10.36 8.29 -15.98
N ALA A 365 -9.46 8.12 -15.01
CA ALA A 365 -8.13 8.70 -15.06
C ALA A 365 -7.31 8.19 -16.27
N ASP A 366 -7.39 6.90 -16.59
CA ASP A 366 -6.71 6.32 -17.76
C ASP A 366 -7.23 6.90 -19.09
N PHE A 367 -8.55 7.07 -19.21
CA PHE A 367 -9.15 7.65 -20.40
C PHE A 367 -8.73 9.11 -20.60
N ASP A 368 -8.78 9.91 -19.52
CA ASP A 368 -8.52 11.35 -19.59
C ASP A 368 -7.04 11.64 -19.92
N ARG A 369 -6.12 10.82 -19.41
CA ARG A 369 -4.68 10.91 -19.69
C ARG A 369 -4.31 10.35 -21.07
N SER A 370 -5.11 9.45 -21.62
CA SER A 370 -4.86 8.89 -22.94
C SER A 370 -5.07 9.95 -24.03
N PRO A 371 -4.11 10.15 -24.94
CA PRO A 371 -4.31 11.02 -26.09
C PRO A 371 -5.52 10.54 -26.92
N ALA A 372 -6.26 11.46 -27.53
CA ALA A 372 -7.53 11.14 -28.22
C ALA A 372 -7.40 10.01 -29.26
N SER A 373 -6.26 9.90 -29.93
CA SER A 373 -5.95 8.85 -30.92
C SER A 373 -5.74 7.45 -30.34
N PHE A 374 -5.46 7.35 -29.04
CA PHE A 374 -5.22 6.10 -28.32
C PHE A 374 -6.39 5.69 -27.41
N ARG A 375 -7.40 6.54 -27.24
CA ARG A 375 -8.60 6.22 -26.48
C ARG A 375 -9.36 5.07 -27.14
N LYS A 376 -9.57 4.00 -26.40
CA LYS A 376 -10.30 2.80 -26.84
C LYS A 376 -11.24 2.37 -25.73
N ALA A 377 -12.46 1.97 -26.11
CA ALA A 377 -13.41 1.42 -25.16
C ALA A 377 -12.82 0.23 -24.41
N LEU A 378 -12.92 0.29 -23.09
CA LEU A 378 -12.45 -0.76 -22.21
C LEU A 378 -13.25 -2.05 -22.46
N GLY A 379 -12.54 -3.14 -22.76
CA GLY A 379 -13.10 -4.48 -22.94
C GLY A 379 -13.15 -5.26 -21.63
N PHE A 380 -13.85 -6.40 -21.59
CA PHE A 380 -14.02 -7.17 -20.34
C PHE A 380 -12.71 -7.67 -19.73
N LYS A 381 -11.78 -8.16 -20.56
CA LYS A 381 -10.47 -8.66 -20.08
C LYS A 381 -9.68 -7.56 -19.36
N ASP A 382 -9.60 -6.39 -19.98
CA ASP A 382 -8.87 -5.23 -19.45
C ASP A 382 -9.59 -4.68 -18.20
N ALA A 383 -10.92 -4.59 -18.24
CA ALA A 383 -11.74 -4.20 -17.09
C ALA A 383 -11.56 -5.14 -15.89
N SER A 384 -11.56 -6.45 -16.11
CA SER A 384 -11.38 -7.44 -15.05
C SER A 384 -9.99 -7.38 -14.42
N LEU A 385 -8.95 -7.07 -15.22
CA LEU A 385 -7.60 -6.87 -14.70
C LEU A 385 -7.51 -5.59 -13.86
N LEU A 386 -7.98 -4.45 -14.39
CA LEU A 386 -7.98 -3.18 -13.65
C LEU A 386 -8.81 -3.26 -12.36
N HIS A 387 -9.90 -4.02 -12.37
CA HIS A 387 -10.68 -4.33 -11.18
C HIS A 387 -9.86 -5.11 -10.14
N ALA A 388 -9.11 -6.14 -10.55
CA ALA A 388 -8.21 -6.88 -9.66
C ALA A 388 -7.12 -5.96 -9.07
N LEU A 389 -6.56 -5.06 -9.89
CA LEU A 389 -5.56 -4.10 -9.44
C LEU A 389 -6.12 -3.10 -8.43
N ALA A 390 -7.37 -2.64 -8.62
CA ALA A 390 -8.05 -1.77 -7.65
C ALA A 390 -8.28 -2.48 -6.30
N GLY A 391 -8.66 -3.77 -6.32
CA GLY A 391 -8.81 -4.57 -5.10
C GLY A 391 -7.47 -4.81 -4.40
N GLY A 392 -6.43 -5.13 -5.17
CA GLY A 392 -5.05 -5.23 -4.66
C GLY A 392 -4.59 -3.91 -4.02
N PHE A 393 -4.82 -2.78 -4.68
CA PHE A 393 -4.49 -1.46 -4.15
C PHE A 393 -5.19 -1.17 -2.81
N ILE A 394 -6.50 -1.43 -2.70
CA ILE A 394 -7.24 -1.23 -1.45
C ILE A 394 -6.67 -2.10 -0.33
N HIS A 395 -6.36 -3.37 -0.63
CA HIS A 395 -5.76 -4.27 0.34
C HIS A 395 -4.40 -3.78 0.83
N PHE A 396 -3.48 -3.43 -0.07
CA PHE A 396 -2.16 -2.92 0.32
C PHE A 396 -2.23 -1.58 1.04
N ARG A 397 -3.16 -0.69 0.67
CA ARG A 397 -3.43 0.54 1.41
C ARG A 397 -3.88 0.25 2.84
N GLY A 398 -4.77 -0.72 3.04
CA GLY A 398 -5.24 -1.13 4.37
C GLY A 398 -4.15 -1.80 5.21
N LEU A 399 -3.21 -2.53 4.59
CA LEU A 399 -2.02 -3.03 5.28
C LEU A 399 -1.09 -1.89 5.69
N MET A 400 -0.89 -0.91 4.81
CA MET A 400 -0.05 0.25 5.08
C MET A 400 -0.61 1.09 6.23
N GLU A 401 -1.94 1.27 6.30
CA GLU A 401 -2.60 1.97 7.41
C GLU A 401 -2.31 1.35 8.78
N LYS A 402 -2.19 0.02 8.84
CA LYS A 402 -1.87 -0.71 10.07
C LYS A 402 -0.39 -0.67 10.42
N ALA A 403 0.48 -0.60 9.42
CA ALA A 403 1.93 -0.69 9.60
C ALA A 403 2.62 0.65 9.86
N VAL A 404 1.96 1.76 9.54
CA VAL A 404 2.57 3.10 9.50
C VAL A 404 1.83 4.03 10.46
N PRO A 405 2.54 4.91 11.21
CA PRO A 405 1.90 5.94 12.02
C PRO A 405 0.91 6.79 11.21
N SER A 406 -0.21 7.16 11.83
CA SER A 406 -1.33 7.84 11.14
C SER A 406 -0.94 9.16 10.47
N THR A 407 0.05 9.87 11.03
CA THR A 407 0.60 11.12 10.48
C THR A 407 1.29 10.91 9.12
N ASP A 408 2.07 9.83 8.99
CA ASP A 408 2.78 9.49 7.76
C ASP A 408 1.85 8.83 6.74
N PHE A 409 0.89 8.05 7.23
CA PHE A 409 -0.06 7.31 6.40
C PHE A 409 -0.87 8.24 5.49
N GLN A 410 -1.40 9.36 5.99
CA GLN A 410 -2.26 10.23 5.17
C GLN A 410 -1.53 10.80 3.95
N THR A 411 -0.32 11.32 4.15
CA THR A 411 0.50 11.88 3.06
C THR A 411 0.87 10.81 2.05
N MET A 412 1.23 9.61 2.52
CA MET A 412 1.64 8.54 1.62
C MET A 412 0.46 7.88 0.90
N ALA A 413 -0.67 7.66 1.59
CA ALA A 413 -1.87 7.11 0.99
C ALA A 413 -2.35 7.96 -0.19
N GLN A 414 -2.25 9.29 -0.08
CA GLN A 414 -2.57 10.20 -1.17
C GLN A 414 -1.61 10.04 -2.36
N ARG A 415 -0.29 10.03 -2.12
CA ARG A 415 0.72 9.80 -3.17
C ARG A 415 0.58 8.44 -3.84
N MET A 416 0.32 7.40 -3.05
CA MET A 416 0.11 6.04 -3.53
C MET A 416 -1.15 5.98 -4.41
N LYS A 417 -2.23 6.67 -4.02
CA LYS A 417 -3.45 6.79 -4.83
C LYS A 417 -3.17 7.51 -6.15
N GLU A 418 -2.42 8.62 -6.13
CA GLU A 418 -2.06 9.36 -7.34
C GLU A 418 -1.24 8.50 -8.33
N GLN A 419 -0.29 7.72 -7.82
CA GLN A 419 0.50 6.78 -8.63
C GLN A 419 -0.34 5.60 -9.14
N PHE A 420 -1.26 5.08 -8.33
CA PHE A 420 -2.21 4.07 -8.77
C PHE A 420 -3.11 4.60 -9.88
N LEU A 421 -3.70 5.78 -9.71
CA LEU A 421 -4.50 6.44 -10.76
C LEU A 421 -3.67 6.83 -11.99
N ALA A 422 -2.33 6.79 -11.91
CA ALA A 422 -1.42 6.95 -13.03
C ALA A 422 -1.01 5.63 -13.72
N GLY A 423 -1.35 4.49 -13.14
CA GLY A 423 -0.90 3.17 -13.59
C GLY A 423 0.54 2.86 -13.24
N GLY A 424 1.19 3.69 -12.43
CA GLY A 424 2.57 3.47 -12.00
C GLY A 424 2.74 2.25 -11.10
N LEU A 425 1.67 1.81 -10.44
CA LEU A 425 1.69 0.67 -9.51
C LEU A 425 1.15 -0.64 -10.12
N ASP A 426 0.63 -0.61 -11.35
CA ASP A 426 -0.04 -1.76 -11.96
C ASP A 426 0.85 -3.01 -12.04
N PRO A 427 2.12 -2.93 -12.52
CA PRO A 427 2.99 -4.11 -12.60
C PRO A 427 3.34 -4.71 -11.23
N GLU A 428 3.53 -3.86 -10.23
CA GLU A 428 3.90 -4.29 -8.88
C GLU A 428 2.72 -4.95 -8.15
N ILE A 429 1.52 -4.38 -8.28
CA ILE A 429 0.30 -4.97 -7.72
C ILE A 429 -0.01 -6.28 -8.43
N GLU A 430 0.07 -6.34 -9.77
CA GLU A 430 -0.15 -7.59 -10.52
C GLU A 430 0.85 -8.67 -10.09
N HIS A 431 2.13 -8.32 -9.96
CA HIS A 431 3.15 -9.25 -9.50
C HIS A 431 2.85 -9.74 -8.09
N ALA A 432 2.48 -8.86 -7.16
CA ALA A 432 2.15 -9.24 -5.80
C ALA A 432 0.92 -10.17 -5.73
N LEU A 433 -0.13 -9.87 -6.49
CA LEU A 433 -1.34 -10.70 -6.57
C LEU A 433 -1.07 -12.10 -7.15
N THR A 434 -0.09 -12.23 -8.05
CA THR A 434 0.28 -13.53 -8.65
C THR A 434 1.31 -14.31 -7.83
N ALA A 435 2.22 -13.61 -7.14
CA ALA A 435 3.33 -14.23 -6.43
C ALA A 435 2.99 -14.61 -4.97
N THR A 436 1.95 -14.02 -4.40
CA THR A 436 1.62 -14.17 -2.97
C THR A 436 0.14 -14.54 -2.77
N VAL A 437 -0.18 -14.99 -1.56
CA VAL A 437 -1.56 -15.19 -1.09
C VAL A 437 -1.89 -14.12 -0.03
N PRO A 438 -3.16 -13.75 0.16
CA PRO A 438 -3.52 -12.79 1.21
C PRO A 438 -3.15 -13.30 2.62
N PRO A 439 -2.65 -12.43 3.52
CA PRO A 439 -2.29 -11.03 3.27
C PRO A 439 -0.97 -10.94 2.48
N GLY A 440 -0.96 -10.14 1.41
CA GLY A 440 0.28 -9.85 0.67
C GLY A 440 1.31 -9.08 1.51
N ASP A 441 2.56 -9.07 1.07
CA ASP A 441 3.66 -8.36 1.74
C ASP A 441 3.79 -6.93 1.21
N LEU A 442 3.74 -5.92 2.09
CA LEU A 442 3.96 -4.52 1.72
C LEU A 442 5.31 -4.29 1.03
N LYS A 443 6.33 -5.12 1.31
CA LYS A 443 7.65 -5.01 0.68
C LYS A 443 7.63 -5.39 -0.81
N SER A 444 6.57 -6.04 -1.30
CA SER A 444 6.42 -6.33 -2.73
C SER A 444 6.21 -5.06 -3.55
N LEU A 445 5.72 -3.98 -2.93
CA LEU A 445 5.57 -2.67 -3.55
C LEU A 445 6.79 -1.80 -3.22
N SER A 446 7.50 -1.34 -4.25
CA SER A 446 8.73 -0.56 -4.14
C SER A 446 8.53 0.71 -3.31
N MET A 447 7.41 1.42 -3.54
CA MET A 447 7.03 2.61 -2.80
C MET A 447 6.78 2.34 -1.31
N CYS A 448 6.11 1.25 -0.98
CA CYS A 448 5.84 0.88 0.41
C CYS A 448 7.13 0.44 1.13
N ARG A 449 8.05 -0.21 0.42
CA ARG A 449 9.35 -0.62 0.98
C ARG A 449 10.16 0.57 1.49
N GLN A 450 10.30 1.62 0.68
CA GLN A 450 11.03 2.84 1.07
C GLN A 450 10.40 3.52 2.28
N LEU A 451 9.07 3.55 2.35
CA LEU A 451 8.36 4.11 3.50
C LEU A 451 8.60 3.29 4.77
N LEU A 452 8.47 1.97 4.68
CA LEU A 452 8.67 1.10 5.85
C LEU A 452 10.09 1.22 6.39
N GLU A 453 11.08 1.31 5.51
CA GLU A 453 12.48 1.57 5.89
C GLU A 453 12.64 2.93 6.58
N ALA A 454 12.00 3.99 6.05
CA ALA A 454 12.04 5.32 6.66
C ALA A 454 11.33 5.39 8.03
N VAL A 455 10.20 4.69 8.19
CA VAL A 455 9.45 4.59 9.45
C VAL A 455 10.25 3.79 10.48
N GLN A 456 10.81 2.64 10.08
CA GLN A 456 11.66 1.81 10.95
C GLN A 456 12.90 2.58 11.39
N HIS A 457 13.54 3.33 10.49
CA HIS A 457 14.69 4.16 10.82
C HIS A 457 14.34 5.28 11.80
N ARG A 458 13.19 5.95 11.64
CA ARG A 458 12.73 6.95 12.62
C ARG A 458 12.41 6.35 13.98
N ALA A 459 11.72 5.21 14.02
CA ALA A 459 11.45 4.51 15.27
C ALA A 459 12.75 4.09 15.97
N TRP A 460 13.77 3.66 15.21
CA TRP A 460 15.09 3.37 15.73
C TRP A 460 15.76 4.61 16.35
N LEU A 461 15.76 5.76 15.65
CA LEU A 461 16.29 7.02 16.18
C LEU A 461 15.54 7.53 17.42
N GLU A 462 14.21 7.33 17.49
CA GLU A 462 13.42 7.71 18.66
C GLU A 462 13.73 6.81 19.86
N ASN A 463 13.90 5.50 19.63
CA ASN A 463 14.35 4.57 20.66
C ASN A 463 15.76 4.92 21.16
N GLU A 464 16.70 5.22 20.25
CA GLU A 464 18.05 5.65 20.61
C GLU A 464 18.02 6.92 21.48
N LYS A 465 17.25 7.93 21.08
CA LYS A 465 17.06 9.15 21.90
C LYS A 465 16.41 8.86 23.26
N HIS A 466 15.46 7.92 23.31
CA HIS A 466 14.82 7.54 24.56
C HIS A 466 15.79 6.79 25.49
N GLU A 467 16.62 5.91 24.93
CA GLU A 467 17.70 5.22 25.65
C GLU A 467 18.75 6.20 26.16
N GLU A 468 19.14 7.20 25.36
CA GLU A 468 20.03 8.29 25.79
C GLU A 468 19.41 9.13 26.92
N GLU A 469 18.12 9.48 26.82
CA GLU A 469 17.43 10.23 27.87
C GLU A 469 17.30 9.40 29.16
N LEU A 470 17.00 8.11 29.05
CA LEU A 470 16.94 7.19 30.17
C LEU A 470 18.33 7.04 30.83
N ALA A 471 19.39 6.87 30.03
CA ALA A 471 20.76 6.82 30.50
C ALA A 471 21.14 8.11 31.24
N ARG A 472 20.75 9.27 30.73
CA ARG A 472 20.94 10.56 31.40
C ARG A 472 20.21 10.61 32.76
N LYS A 473 18.94 10.20 32.81
CA LYS A 473 18.15 10.15 34.06
C LYS A 473 18.75 9.19 35.09
N VAL A 474 19.24 8.03 34.64
CA VAL A 474 19.94 7.06 35.51
C VAL A 474 21.24 7.66 36.04
N ALA A 475 22.01 8.38 35.22
CA ALA A 475 23.22 9.06 35.65
C ALA A 475 22.92 10.16 36.69
N GLU A 476 21.91 10.99 36.46
CA GLU A 476 21.45 12.02 37.41
C GLU A 476 20.98 11.40 38.74
N ALA A 477 20.19 10.32 38.69
CA ALA A 477 19.74 9.60 39.88
C ALA A 477 20.91 8.98 40.66
N THR A 478 21.88 8.40 39.95
CA THR A 478 23.10 7.84 40.54
C THR A 478 23.93 8.92 41.23
N LEU A 479 24.09 10.09 40.59
CA LEU A 479 24.80 11.22 41.15
C LEU A 479 24.10 11.78 42.40
N ALA A 480 22.77 11.87 42.37
CA ALA A 480 21.97 12.27 43.54
C ALA A 480 22.11 11.28 44.71
N GLN A 481 22.09 9.98 44.43
CA GLN A 481 22.30 8.93 45.43
C GLN A 481 23.70 9.01 46.05
N VAL A 482 24.74 9.18 45.23
CA VAL A 482 26.12 9.37 45.69
C VAL A 482 26.24 10.63 46.53
N SER A 483 25.65 11.76 46.10
CA SER A 483 25.65 13.01 46.88
C SER A 483 24.96 12.86 48.23
N SER A 484 23.81 12.18 48.27
CA SER A 484 23.10 11.88 49.52
C SER A 484 23.93 10.99 50.45
N LYS A 485 24.60 9.98 49.90
CA LYS A 485 25.48 9.09 50.67
C LYS A 485 26.67 9.85 51.24
N ILE A 486 27.34 10.67 50.43
CA ILE A 486 28.44 11.52 50.88
C ILE A 486 27.99 12.44 52.02
N LYS A 487 26.82 13.08 51.92
CA LYS A 487 26.28 13.92 53.01
C LYS A 487 26.06 13.11 54.28
N ALA A 488 25.44 11.93 54.18
CA ALA A 488 25.21 11.05 55.32
C ALA A 488 26.54 10.62 55.97
N ASP A 489 27.53 10.22 55.17
CA ASP A 489 28.87 9.84 55.65
C ASP A 489 29.59 11.02 56.32
N LEU A 490 29.43 12.24 55.80
CA LEU A 490 30.03 13.45 56.36
C LEU A 490 29.41 13.81 57.72
N GLU A 491 28.09 13.68 57.86
CA GLU A 491 27.41 13.84 59.16
C GLU A 491 27.81 12.73 60.15
N GLN A 492 27.95 11.49 59.68
CA GLN A 492 28.44 10.38 60.51
C GLN A 492 29.89 10.60 60.96
N LEU A 493 30.74 11.16 60.09
CA LEU A 493 32.11 11.54 60.42
C LEU A 493 32.18 12.71 61.41
N LYS A 494 31.31 13.72 61.28
CA LYS A 494 31.19 14.79 62.28
C LYS A 494 30.77 14.25 63.64
N ALA A 495 29.80 13.33 63.67
CA ALA A 495 29.37 12.67 64.90
C ALA A 495 30.51 11.84 65.53
N ARG A 496 31.28 11.11 64.71
CA ARG A 496 32.45 10.34 65.17
C ARG A 496 33.67 11.20 65.56
N ALA A 497 33.82 12.40 64.99
CA ALA A 497 34.91 13.31 65.35
C ALA A 497 34.78 13.84 66.79
N LEU A 498 33.58 13.73 67.40
CA LEU A 498 33.34 14.09 68.80
C LEU A 498 33.81 13.01 69.80
N ASP A 499 34.15 11.78 69.35
CA ASP A 499 34.29 10.61 70.24
C ASP A 499 35.61 9.83 70.07
N LYS A 500 36.57 10.39 69.31
CA LYS A 500 37.75 9.66 68.81
C LYS A 500 39.02 9.75 69.66
N SER A 501 38.95 10.10 70.94
CA SER A 501 40.09 9.97 71.87
C SER A 501 40.08 8.68 72.69
N GLN A 502 38.98 7.91 72.70
CA GLN A 502 38.85 6.68 73.52
C GLN A 502 38.84 5.35 72.72
N GLU A 503 38.42 5.32 71.44
CA GLU A 503 38.37 4.07 70.66
C GLU A 503 39.75 3.55 70.17
N ALA A 504 40.74 4.43 70.01
CA ALA A 504 42.08 4.03 69.53
C ALA A 504 42.87 3.19 70.54
N VAL A 505 42.52 3.26 71.84
CA VAL A 505 43.17 2.47 72.91
C VAL A 505 42.55 1.08 73.06
N GLN A 506 41.29 0.89 72.65
CA GLN A 506 40.60 -0.41 72.74
C GLN A 506 40.87 -1.32 71.52
N ALA A 507 41.03 -0.74 70.32
CA ALA A 507 41.36 -1.50 69.11
C ALA A 507 42.78 -2.12 69.10
N ALA A 508 43.67 -1.68 70.00
CA ALA A 508 45.01 -2.25 70.16
C ALA A 508 45.04 -3.55 70.97
N LYS A 509 43.93 -3.97 71.61
CA LYS A 509 43.89 -5.16 72.48
C LYS A 509 43.48 -6.47 71.81
N ASP A 510 42.92 -6.45 70.60
CA ASP A 510 42.36 -7.64 69.94
C ASP A 510 43.10 -8.06 68.65
N VAL A 511 44.44 -8.14 68.70
CA VAL A 511 45.21 -8.70 67.57
C VAL A 511 45.04 -10.22 67.54
N LYS A 512 44.15 -10.72 66.67
CA LYS A 512 43.97 -12.15 66.44
C LYS A 512 45.10 -12.68 65.55
N VAL A 513 45.84 -13.65 66.05
CA VAL A 513 46.87 -14.39 65.31
C VAL A 513 46.29 -15.75 64.92
N VAL A 514 46.48 -16.18 63.67
CA VAL A 514 45.93 -17.44 63.15
C VAL A 514 47.08 -18.33 62.68
N LEU A 515 47.13 -19.57 63.17
CA LEU A 515 48.02 -20.59 62.65
C LEU A 515 47.20 -21.66 61.92
N VAL A 516 47.53 -21.89 60.66
CA VAL A 516 46.92 -22.93 59.83
C VAL A 516 47.93 -24.03 59.62
N THR A 517 47.66 -25.24 60.10
CA THR A 517 48.54 -26.39 59.90
C THR A 517 48.06 -27.25 58.74
N MET A 518 48.94 -27.56 57.79
CA MET A 518 48.69 -28.51 56.71
C MET A 518 49.77 -29.59 56.75
N ASP A 519 49.36 -30.83 56.97
CA ASP A 519 50.25 -31.98 57.00
C ASP A 519 50.19 -32.75 55.68
N ALA A 520 51.27 -32.70 54.90
CA ALA A 520 51.44 -33.50 53.69
C ALA A 520 52.54 -34.57 53.83
N THR A 521 52.87 -34.98 55.07
CA THR A 521 53.86 -36.03 55.39
C THR A 521 53.59 -37.30 54.58
N VAL A 522 52.32 -37.66 54.43
CA VAL A 522 51.84 -38.73 53.58
C VAL A 522 51.07 -38.13 52.40
N TRP A 523 51.50 -38.46 51.19
CA TRP A 523 50.81 -37.99 49.99
C TRP A 523 49.53 -38.80 49.75
N PRO A 524 48.35 -38.15 49.63
CA PRO A 524 47.10 -38.84 49.30
C PRO A 524 47.14 -39.35 47.85
N ALA A 525 46.32 -40.36 47.54
CA ALA A 525 46.16 -40.85 46.18
C ALA A 525 45.41 -39.84 45.30
N ASP A 526 44.43 -39.10 45.85
CA ASP A 526 43.75 -38.02 45.14
C ASP A 526 44.48 -36.66 45.24
N ILE A 527 45.07 -36.23 44.12
CA ILE A 527 45.72 -34.92 43.99
C ILE A 527 44.76 -33.75 44.19
N LYS A 528 43.47 -33.89 43.80
CA LYS A 528 42.49 -32.80 43.89
C LYS A 528 42.26 -32.40 45.34
N TYR A 529 42.35 -33.37 46.25
CA TYR A 529 42.26 -33.13 47.68
C TYR A 529 43.36 -32.15 48.14
N VAL A 530 44.62 -32.40 47.76
CA VAL A 530 45.75 -31.51 48.09
C VAL A 530 45.51 -30.11 47.51
N THR A 531 45.11 -30.03 46.24
CA THR A 531 44.83 -28.77 45.56
C THR A 531 43.75 -27.94 46.28
N ASN A 532 42.69 -28.59 46.77
CA ASN A 532 41.63 -27.94 47.54
C ASN A 532 42.12 -27.46 48.91
N CYS A 533 42.92 -28.26 49.62
CA CYS A 533 43.50 -27.87 50.91
C CYS A 533 44.43 -26.65 50.77
N VAL A 534 45.23 -26.59 49.70
CA VAL A 534 46.08 -25.43 49.40
C VAL A 534 45.24 -24.19 49.08
N GLU A 535 44.09 -24.34 48.40
CA GLU A 535 43.17 -23.23 48.14
C GLU A 535 42.56 -22.68 49.43
N VAL A 536 42.11 -23.55 50.33
CA VAL A 536 41.59 -23.15 51.64
C VAL A 536 42.67 -22.48 52.49
N LEU A 537 43.89 -23.03 52.50
CA LEU A 537 45.06 -22.41 53.13
C LEU A 537 45.26 -20.99 52.60
N ARG A 538 45.30 -20.80 51.28
CA ARG A 538 45.43 -19.49 50.64
C ARG A 538 44.35 -18.51 51.08
N GLN A 539 43.09 -18.94 51.07
CA GLN A 539 41.97 -18.09 51.46
C GLN A 539 42.14 -17.57 52.89
N ILE A 540 42.52 -18.44 53.83
CA ILE A 540 42.73 -18.05 55.24
C ILE A 540 43.95 -17.15 55.41
N LEU A 541 45.07 -17.45 54.74
CA LEU A 541 46.26 -16.60 54.78
C LEU A 541 46.00 -15.20 54.19
N ASN A 542 45.04 -15.06 53.28
CA ASN A 542 44.64 -13.76 52.73
C ASN A 542 43.67 -12.98 53.63
N THR A 543 43.04 -13.60 54.63
CA THR A 543 42.07 -12.90 55.49
C THR A 543 42.72 -11.95 56.49
N ASN A 544 43.95 -12.21 56.92
CA ASN A 544 44.61 -11.46 57.99
C ASN A 544 46.14 -11.50 57.83
N LEU A 545 46.79 -10.37 58.07
CA LEU A 545 48.25 -10.21 58.10
C LEU A 545 48.94 -11.08 59.16
N GLN A 546 48.20 -11.45 60.20
CA GLN A 546 48.67 -12.27 61.31
C GLN A 546 48.37 -13.77 61.13
N SER A 547 48.03 -14.19 59.90
CA SER A 547 47.86 -15.60 59.56
C SER A 547 49.17 -16.22 59.05
N LEU A 548 49.54 -17.39 59.57
CA LEU A 548 50.68 -18.19 59.10
C LEU A 548 50.24 -19.61 58.77
N GLY A 549 50.77 -20.17 57.68
CA GLY A 549 50.62 -21.56 57.30
C GLY A 549 51.83 -22.37 57.74
N HIS A 550 51.66 -23.39 58.59
CA HIS A 550 52.68 -24.39 58.85
C HIS A 550 52.42 -25.61 57.96
N VAL A 551 53.27 -25.82 56.97
CA VAL A 551 53.07 -26.81 55.91
C VAL A 551 54.15 -27.89 55.98
N GLN A 552 53.79 -29.11 56.40
CA GLN A 552 54.74 -30.23 56.50
C GLN A 552 54.89 -30.94 55.16
N MET A 553 56.14 -31.21 54.75
CA MET A 553 56.43 -31.73 53.42
C MET A 553 56.38 -33.26 53.34
N PRO A 554 56.11 -33.83 52.15
CA PRO A 554 56.11 -35.28 51.95
C PRO A 554 57.44 -35.93 52.31
N VAL A 555 57.38 -37.01 53.09
CA VAL A 555 58.56 -37.80 53.50
C VAL A 555 58.55 -39.19 52.86
N VAL A 556 59.72 -39.82 52.81
CA VAL A 556 59.86 -41.20 52.31
C VAL A 556 59.22 -42.15 53.32
N GLN A 557 58.22 -42.89 52.86
CA GLN A 557 57.53 -43.94 53.63
C GLN A 557 57.93 -45.32 53.10
N ALA A 558 57.65 -46.39 53.85
CA ALA A 558 57.94 -47.76 53.41
C ALA A 558 57.30 -48.11 52.04
N GLN A 559 56.19 -47.46 51.68
CA GLN A 559 55.45 -47.64 50.42
C GLN A 559 55.74 -46.56 49.37
N THR A 560 56.62 -45.59 49.64
CA THR A 560 56.89 -44.46 48.75
C THR A 560 58.36 -44.46 48.34
N SER A 561 58.65 -44.62 47.05
CA SER A 561 60.01 -44.52 46.54
C SER A 561 60.52 -43.07 46.64
N VAL A 562 61.85 -42.90 46.70
CA VAL A 562 62.49 -41.57 46.73
C VAL A 562 62.05 -40.72 45.52
N ASN A 563 61.96 -41.31 44.33
CA ASN A 563 61.50 -40.61 43.12
C ASN A 563 60.04 -40.14 43.23
N ALA A 564 59.15 -40.97 43.81
CA ALA A 564 57.77 -40.57 44.06
C ALA A 564 57.69 -39.42 45.07
N GLN A 565 58.47 -39.49 46.14
CA GLN A 565 58.54 -38.42 47.15
C GLN A 565 59.03 -37.09 46.56
N LEU A 566 60.08 -37.10 45.72
CA LEU A 566 60.54 -35.90 45.02
C LEU A 566 59.48 -35.32 44.09
N LYS A 567 58.74 -36.17 43.37
CA LYS A 567 57.63 -35.73 42.51
C LYS A 567 56.51 -35.07 43.32
N HIS A 568 56.11 -35.68 44.42
CA HIS A 568 55.08 -35.15 45.32
C HIS A 568 55.50 -33.82 45.95
N LYS A 569 56.76 -33.72 46.40
CA LYS A 569 57.33 -32.48 46.94
C LYS A 569 57.24 -31.32 45.94
N ARG A 570 57.74 -31.51 44.71
CA ARG A 570 57.70 -30.48 43.67
C ARG A 570 56.28 -30.06 43.33
N LEU A 571 55.40 -31.03 43.12
CA LEU A 571 54.00 -30.77 42.80
C LEU A 571 53.31 -29.96 43.91
N PHE A 572 53.67 -30.18 45.17
CA PHE A 572 53.13 -29.43 46.29
C PHE A 572 53.65 -27.99 46.35
N GLU A 573 54.96 -27.81 46.18
CA GLU A 573 55.60 -26.49 46.10
C GLU A 573 55.04 -25.66 44.94
N ASP A 574 54.91 -26.26 43.75
CA ASP A 574 54.31 -25.62 42.58
C ASP A 574 52.87 -25.17 42.85
N ASN A 575 52.08 -25.98 43.58
CA ASN A 575 50.71 -25.63 43.94
C ASN A 575 50.62 -24.46 44.92
N LEU A 576 51.57 -24.35 45.87
CA LEU A 576 51.67 -23.23 46.81
C LEU A 576 52.08 -21.96 46.06
N LEU A 577 53.15 -22.03 45.23
CA LEU A 577 53.65 -20.88 44.46
C LEU A 577 52.62 -20.34 43.46
N THR A 578 51.89 -21.22 42.77
CA THR A 578 50.84 -20.83 41.81
C THR A 578 49.69 -20.05 42.47
N ARG A 579 49.56 -20.13 43.80
CA ARG A 579 48.55 -19.44 44.61
C ARG A 579 49.09 -18.19 45.30
N ASP A 580 50.24 -17.71 44.87
CA ASP A 580 50.95 -16.56 45.46
C ASP A 580 51.23 -16.77 46.95
N LEU A 581 51.64 -17.98 47.34
CA LEU A 581 52.09 -18.27 48.70
C LEU A 581 53.62 -18.27 48.76
N ASP A 582 54.17 -17.55 49.73
CA ASP A 582 55.62 -17.39 49.90
C ASP A 582 56.21 -18.59 50.66
N LEU A 583 57.23 -19.22 50.07
CA LEU A 583 57.95 -20.39 50.58
C LEU A 583 59.36 -20.06 51.10
N SER A 584 59.71 -18.78 51.24
CA SER A 584 61.06 -18.33 51.63
C SER A 584 61.48 -18.77 53.04
N HIS A 585 60.52 -19.10 53.91
CA HIS A 585 60.78 -19.49 55.30
C HIS A 585 60.66 -21.01 55.48
N SER A 586 61.80 -21.69 55.39
CA SER A 586 61.91 -23.12 55.68
C SER A 586 62.03 -23.36 57.19
N VAL A 587 61.30 -24.36 57.70
CA VAL A 587 61.35 -24.78 59.10
C VAL A 587 61.64 -26.28 59.18
N THR A 588 62.58 -26.68 60.03
CA THR A 588 62.88 -28.10 60.30
C THR A 588 62.28 -28.52 61.62
N MET A 589 61.46 -29.56 61.61
CA MET A 589 60.89 -30.20 62.78
C MET A 589 61.84 -31.29 63.28
N ALA A 590 62.16 -31.31 64.58
CA ALA A 590 62.97 -32.33 65.22
C ALA A 590 62.17 -33.08 66.28
N PHE A 591 62.06 -34.40 66.12
CA PHE A 591 61.25 -35.26 66.95
C PHE A 591 62.09 -35.99 68.01
N LYS A 592 61.54 -36.06 69.23
CA LYS A 592 62.08 -36.85 70.34
C LYS A 592 61.78 -38.33 70.14
N LYS A 593 62.85 -39.14 70.14
CA LYS A 593 62.78 -40.61 70.03
C LYS A 593 62.77 -41.33 71.38
N GLU A 594 62.27 -40.68 72.44
CA GLU A 594 62.46 -41.12 73.83
C GLU A 594 61.74 -42.45 74.19
N ALA A 595 60.84 -42.96 73.33
CA ALA A 595 60.07 -44.19 73.55
C ALA A 595 60.07 -45.18 72.36
N GLU A 596 61.02 -45.07 71.42
CA GLU A 596 61.02 -45.88 70.20
C GLU A 596 61.45 -47.34 70.42
N HIS A 597 60.75 -48.27 69.76
CA HIS A 597 61.24 -49.61 69.51
C HIS A 597 62.55 -49.50 68.70
N ARG A 598 63.59 -50.30 69.00
CA ARG A 598 64.89 -50.33 68.26
C ARG A 598 64.78 -50.48 66.72
N GLN A 599 63.58 -50.71 66.19
CA GLN A 599 63.29 -50.95 64.78
C GLN A 599 62.64 -49.76 64.06
N ASP A 600 62.40 -48.62 64.72
CA ASP A 600 61.84 -47.43 64.05
C ASP A 600 62.88 -46.75 63.16
N LYS A 601 62.66 -46.82 61.84
CA LYS A 601 63.55 -46.27 60.81
C LYS A 601 63.15 -44.85 60.37
N ARG A 602 62.13 -44.25 60.96
CA ARG A 602 61.70 -42.89 60.62
C ARG A 602 62.80 -41.88 60.93
N ASN A 603 62.96 -40.90 60.05
CA ASN A 603 63.93 -39.82 60.25
C ASN A 603 63.53 -39.01 61.49
N GLY A 604 64.52 -38.67 62.33
CA GLY A 604 64.29 -37.84 63.52
C GLY A 604 63.97 -36.38 63.18
N THR A 605 64.09 -36.01 61.91
CA THR A 605 63.76 -34.67 61.42
C THR A 605 62.82 -34.72 60.22
N GLN A 606 62.00 -33.66 60.08
CA GLN A 606 61.13 -33.44 58.94
C GLN A 606 61.19 -31.99 58.49
N HIS A 607 61.11 -31.78 57.18
CA HIS A 607 61.10 -30.46 56.58
C HIS A 607 59.67 -29.93 56.45
N ALA A 608 59.49 -28.65 56.74
CA ALA A 608 58.23 -27.92 56.64
C ALA A 608 58.48 -26.48 56.13
N TYR A 609 57.42 -25.80 55.73
CA TYR A 609 57.44 -24.37 55.39
C TYR A 609 56.57 -23.57 56.36
N ALA A 610 57.04 -22.37 56.70
CA ALA A 610 56.25 -21.30 57.27
C ALA A 610 55.76 -20.40 56.12
N VAL A 611 54.56 -20.69 55.64
CA VAL A 611 53.97 -20.11 54.44
C VAL A 611 53.12 -18.89 54.82
N HIS A 612 53.23 -17.80 54.06
CA HIS A 612 52.34 -16.64 54.20
C HIS A 612 51.82 -16.18 52.83
N SER A 613 50.83 -15.29 52.84
CA SER A 613 50.35 -14.66 51.61
C SER A 613 51.46 -13.83 50.96
N GLY A 614 51.71 -14.04 49.67
CA GLY A 614 52.67 -13.29 48.87
C GLY A 614 52.26 -11.83 48.61
N HIS A 615 50.98 -11.49 48.84
CA HIS A 615 50.51 -10.10 48.79
C HIS A 615 50.85 -9.30 50.05
N MET A 616 51.33 -9.97 51.10
CA MET A 616 51.63 -9.36 52.39
C MET A 616 53.12 -9.45 52.70
N ARG A 617 53.68 -8.38 53.27
CA ARG A 617 55.09 -8.38 53.68
C ARG A 617 55.23 -9.17 54.98
N PHE A 618 55.95 -10.28 54.94
CA PHE A 618 56.17 -11.11 56.13
C PHE A 618 56.73 -10.32 57.32
N SER A 619 57.59 -9.34 57.06
CA SER A 619 58.18 -8.46 58.08
C SER A 619 57.17 -7.66 58.91
N GLN A 620 55.91 -7.57 58.47
CA GLN A 620 54.82 -6.92 59.20
C GLN A 620 53.97 -7.92 60.02
N SER A 621 54.20 -9.21 59.85
CA SER A 621 53.54 -10.26 60.63
C SER A 621 54.23 -10.44 61.98
N LEU A 622 53.45 -10.65 63.03
CA LEU A 622 53.94 -11.00 64.37
C LEU A 622 54.72 -12.32 64.34
N TRP A 623 54.39 -13.21 63.40
CA TRP A 623 55.11 -14.46 63.16
C TRP A 623 56.56 -14.26 62.70
N ALA A 624 56.92 -13.10 62.13
CA ALA A 624 58.32 -12.81 61.79
C ALA A 624 59.22 -12.70 63.03
N SER A 625 58.63 -12.42 64.20
CA SER A 625 59.33 -12.43 65.49
C SER A 625 59.31 -13.78 66.19
N SER A 626 58.64 -14.79 65.63
CA SER A 626 58.61 -16.14 66.21
C SER A 626 59.99 -16.76 66.17
N ASP A 627 60.42 -17.26 67.32
CA ASP A 627 61.70 -17.95 67.48
C ASP A 627 61.80 -19.18 66.55
N ALA A 628 60.72 -19.95 66.38
CA ALA A 628 60.68 -21.10 65.47
C ALA A 628 60.93 -20.72 64.00
N VAL A 629 60.34 -19.61 63.54
CA VAL A 629 60.53 -19.13 62.16
C VAL A 629 61.91 -18.49 62.00
N ALA A 630 62.35 -17.68 62.96
CA ALA A 630 63.65 -17.02 62.93
C ALA A 630 64.82 -18.02 62.97
N ARG A 631 64.71 -19.08 63.78
CA ARG A 631 65.69 -20.18 63.83
C ARG A 631 65.54 -21.16 62.66
N GLY A 632 64.39 -21.18 61.99
CA GLY A 632 64.04 -22.20 61.00
C GLY A 632 63.98 -23.61 61.60
N PHE A 633 63.67 -23.73 62.89
CA PHE A 633 63.77 -24.97 63.64
C PHE A 633 62.70 -25.08 64.74
N ILE A 634 61.99 -26.20 64.79
CA ILE A 634 61.06 -26.58 65.86
C ILE A 634 61.60 -27.85 66.51
N ASP A 635 62.02 -27.75 67.77
CA ASP A 635 62.62 -28.86 68.51
C ASP A 635 61.62 -29.55 69.45
N ASN A 636 62.08 -30.64 70.08
CA ASN A 636 61.38 -31.31 71.17
C ASN A 636 59.98 -31.86 70.84
N LEU A 637 59.68 -32.13 69.56
CA LEU A 637 58.36 -32.59 69.16
C LEU A 637 58.15 -34.07 69.53
N PRO A 638 57.02 -34.45 70.13
CA PRO A 638 56.74 -35.85 70.41
C PRO A 638 56.50 -36.62 69.11
N LEU A 639 57.15 -37.77 68.94
CA LEU A 639 56.84 -38.67 67.83
C LEU A 639 55.68 -39.59 68.21
N ILE A 640 54.54 -39.41 67.55
CA ILE A 640 53.34 -40.22 67.77
C ILE A 640 53.52 -41.60 67.11
N LYS A 641 53.16 -42.67 67.82
CA LYS A 641 53.13 -44.02 67.25
C LYS A 641 51.93 -44.14 66.30
N VAL A 642 52.08 -44.89 65.22
CA VAL A 642 51.00 -45.07 64.23
C VAL A 642 49.75 -45.68 64.87
N SER A 643 49.90 -46.55 65.87
CA SER A 643 48.80 -47.11 66.67
C SER A 643 48.01 -46.08 67.46
N ASP A 644 48.64 -44.93 67.74
CA ASP A 644 48.09 -43.86 68.59
C ASP A 644 47.56 -42.72 67.72
N MET A 645 47.69 -42.81 66.39
CA MET A 645 47.07 -41.87 65.46
C MET A 645 45.56 -42.04 65.50
N ILE A 646 44.85 -40.91 65.50
CA ILE A 646 43.38 -40.90 65.46
C ILE A 646 42.95 -41.71 64.22
N GLY A 647 41.98 -42.62 64.41
CA GLY A 647 41.41 -43.54 63.40
C GLY A 647 42.37 -44.54 62.78
N TYR A 648 43.43 -44.89 63.52
CA TYR A 648 44.14 -46.13 63.29
C TYR A 648 43.17 -47.34 63.37
N ASP A 649 43.03 -48.05 62.25
CA ASP A 649 42.29 -49.30 62.16
C ASP A 649 43.25 -50.48 62.35
N ALA A 650 43.18 -51.09 63.54
CA ALA A 650 44.05 -52.20 63.94
C ALA A 650 43.80 -53.47 63.11
N ASP A 651 42.58 -53.64 62.60
CA ASP A 651 42.10 -54.84 61.92
C ASP A 651 42.46 -54.81 60.43
N ASN A 652 42.16 -53.70 59.75
CA ASN A 652 42.38 -53.58 58.30
C ASN A 652 43.79 -53.12 57.93
N ARG A 653 44.50 -52.45 58.84
CA ARG A 653 45.86 -51.90 58.64
C ARG A 653 46.07 -51.25 57.26
N PRO A 654 45.18 -50.34 56.84
CA PRO A 654 45.22 -49.69 55.53
C PRO A 654 46.59 -49.03 55.31
N GLY A 655 47.07 -49.00 54.06
CA GLY A 655 48.33 -48.36 53.69
C GLY A 655 48.38 -46.87 54.07
N ALA A 656 49.59 -46.28 54.12
CA ALA A 656 49.75 -44.91 54.63
C ALA A 656 48.88 -43.88 53.88
N ALA A 657 48.87 -43.93 52.54
CA ALA A 657 48.06 -43.03 51.71
C ALA A 657 46.55 -43.20 51.96
N ALA A 658 46.08 -44.44 52.09
CA ALA A 658 44.68 -44.72 52.38
C ALA A 658 44.25 -44.19 53.76
N ARG A 659 45.15 -44.22 54.76
CA ARG A 659 44.88 -43.62 56.08
C ARG A 659 44.70 -42.10 56.03
N ALA A 660 45.48 -41.41 55.20
CA ALA A 660 45.34 -39.97 55.01
C ALA A 660 43.98 -39.59 54.40
N GLU A 661 43.34 -40.51 53.66
CA GLU A 661 42.04 -40.30 53.01
C GLU A 661 40.85 -40.77 53.86
N GLN A 662 41.05 -41.74 54.77
CA GLN A 662 39.99 -42.33 55.59
C GLN A 662 39.28 -41.35 56.53
N PHE A 663 39.94 -40.27 56.96
CA PHE A 663 39.36 -39.30 57.89
C PHE A 663 38.32 -38.35 57.29
N LEU A 664 38.23 -38.26 55.96
CA LEU A 664 37.57 -37.14 55.28
C LEU A 664 36.26 -37.55 54.58
N GLY A 665 35.80 -38.78 54.80
CA GLY A 665 34.47 -39.25 54.37
C GLY A 665 33.29 -38.60 55.11
N LEU A 666 33.56 -37.83 56.17
CA LEU A 666 32.62 -36.87 56.75
C LEU A 666 32.92 -35.51 56.12
N SER A 667 31.96 -34.99 55.35
CA SER A 667 31.79 -33.72 54.60
C SER A 667 32.44 -32.40 55.09
N SER A 668 33.56 -32.43 55.80
CA SER A 668 34.29 -31.28 56.32
C SER A 668 35.78 -31.51 56.11
N VAL A 669 36.40 -30.68 55.27
CA VAL A 669 37.87 -30.55 55.20
C VAL A 669 38.36 -30.25 56.61
N VAL A 670 39.06 -31.19 57.25
CA VAL A 670 39.66 -30.95 58.57
C VAL A 670 40.94 -30.14 58.36
N LEU A 671 40.75 -28.85 58.15
CA LEU A 671 41.78 -27.86 58.40
C LEU A 671 41.75 -27.57 59.91
N HIS A 672 42.78 -27.97 60.65
CA HIS A 672 42.90 -27.55 62.04
C HIS A 672 43.27 -26.06 62.06
N VAL A 673 42.25 -25.20 62.17
CA VAL A 673 42.42 -23.79 62.52
C VAL A 673 42.62 -23.74 64.02
N LEU A 674 43.87 -23.66 64.46
CA LEU A 674 44.19 -23.35 65.85
C LEU A 674 44.10 -21.82 66.01
N MET A 675 42.95 -21.35 66.50
CA MET A 675 42.84 -19.97 67.00
C MET A 675 43.46 -19.91 68.40
N CYS A 676 44.75 -19.61 68.48
CA CYS A 676 45.36 -19.22 69.75
C CYS A 676 44.99 -17.76 70.05
N VAL A 677 43.98 -17.56 70.90
CA VAL A 677 43.79 -16.27 71.57
C VAL A 677 44.76 -16.24 72.75
N GLN A 678 45.96 -15.71 72.52
CA GLN A 678 46.93 -15.52 73.59
C GLN A 678 46.76 -14.08 74.10
N GLU A 679 46.06 -13.90 75.23
CA GLU A 679 46.06 -12.64 75.98
C GLU A 679 47.50 -12.39 76.46
N THR A 680 48.21 -11.49 75.78
CA THR A 680 49.57 -11.10 76.17
C THR A 680 49.52 -10.10 77.32
N SER A 681 49.16 -10.56 78.52
CA SER A 681 49.50 -9.85 79.75
C SER A 681 50.95 -10.19 80.15
N GLY A 682 51.92 -9.46 79.60
CA GLY A 682 53.29 -9.42 80.12
C GLY A 682 54.30 -10.40 79.51
N SER A 683 55.19 -9.84 78.67
CA SER A 683 56.62 -10.17 78.50
C SER A 683 57.11 -11.62 78.27
N SER A 684 56.31 -12.57 77.80
CA SER A 684 56.86 -13.84 77.27
C SER A 684 56.51 -14.02 75.79
N HIS A 685 57.54 -14.06 74.93
CA HIS A 685 57.40 -14.36 73.50
C HIS A 685 56.63 -15.68 73.29
N PRO A 686 55.75 -15.77 72.27
CA PRO A 686 55.14 -17.02 71.88
C PRO A 686 56.23 -18.00 71.45
N ARG A 687 56.28 -19.17 72.12
CA ARG A 687 57.14 -20.30 71.76
C ARG A 687 56.44 -21.20 70.76
#